data_AF-A0A9X4L058-F1
#
_entry.id   AF-A0A9X4L058-F1
#
_cell.length_a   1.000
_cell.length_b   1.000
_cell.length_c   1.000
_cell.angle_alpha   90.00
_cell.angle_beta   90.00
_cell.angle_gamma   90.00
#
_symmetry.space_group_name_H-M   'P 1'
#
loop_
_entity.id
_entity.type
_entity.pdbx_description
1 polymer ?
#
loop_
_entity_poly.entity_id
_entity_poly.type
_entity_poly.pdbx_seq_one_letter_code
_entity_poly.pdbx_strand_id
1 'polypeptide(L)'
;MFMRLLKGIIVASLLLAGLFSLGLTRTFASAVSISQTGTVVTATNGTLTVTYDLSTGKGNLSAGATAIMSNFYSDYGVTGSATRISSYDTGTRTASWSTIGTDGYGINGKKLTITNVLTAGTTIILNLTMYEDKPFILARMTVNKSTSQSLNFMEPIAAQNLDIGTGSDKRIYTTPYSNNFDFGVAPVNDFGNSENGFDRPYGSTLTWSPFNGTSYWVAAMFDNTNKKGFVAGAATTRTWKSMQYLKQATAANGPLTGFSVYNAGGSQSGASVSSDTFFLGYYNDYRDGLEQFGSVYAVGEPKLAWSGDVPVGYNSFYSFYDKPTVDAMNATVDYYAANLKPLGYTYMNLDCCYSGPTGTKTTADFLAFANYVHSKGMKAGNYSSPFGIYEPLTNTVPGAPSYTFNDIALKDGSGTPIKSYVNSYIVDATHPGAQAYLAYLMNYYFVNAGMDYVKLDYLDLGMFEGNHYDPAKNGIQAYRIGMQIIRDTVLAAPRPIYIDASIAPLLPSGYTHGRRSGVDTTIPLQSNLYPGIERQALNSAASWWTNGTLYQHNDPDMAIPENIANGFSKFSGNYGRLLATVNILGGGHLLMGDNTPFLAEDRIAPFLNPTLINLAKKGIAARPASMTNYYHKGEHAPPQIYLTDTNGDKIVGLSNWSMTATASRTVTFADLGLSPTTAYTVTELYGGTKLGTFTGSYTRTQQPGESVILRVSTTASSLPSPAVNLALGKTATASTVWGTGYEASKVTDGDAGTRWSADGGAYNNQWIEVNFGSAASVNRVVLREYGYGAQDFKINTYALQYWNGTSYANLTKGFTVGDIKTIDFPTVSTTKLRLYATTSNFIPSVNEFEAYNVVGNTGAVIDQDDSGAAYSSYSDLRAGIQRMQTFQLTQTSLPRLDLYLYESYVSKVPEDNLYIDIVRLDASDNPVARLFTAALPPNNIPGVPTPYAVYPRLTGLDTTKKYAIIVRSPATIDDASTSNKYGIAYSDSNPYAGGAERLSTNGGATWTTENGGNRDLIFTIYK
;
A
#
# COMPACT_ATOMS: atom_id res chain seq x y z
N MET A 1 51.99 17.09 23.29
CA MET A 1 51.08 15.99 22.89
C MET A 1 50.96 14.89 23.96
N PHE A 2 51.13 15.17 25.26
CA PHE A 2 50.98 14.14 26.32
C PHE A 2 50.30 14.66 27.61
N MET A 3 49.59 15.79 27.54
CA MET A 3 48.87 16.38 28.70
C MET A 3 47.44 16.85 28.39
N ARG A 4 46.87 16.48 27.24
CA ARG A 4 45.44 16.68 26.91
C ARG A 4 44.60 15.39 26.93
N LEU A 5 45.21 14.21 27.16
CA LEU A 5 44.50 12.94 27.21
C LEU A 5 43.94 12.59 28.61
N LEU A 6 44.38 13.26 29.68
CA LEU A 6 44.04 12.86 31.06
C LEU A 6 42.79 13.55 31.65
N LYS A 7 42.24 14.58 30.98
CA LYS A 7 40.98 15.23 31.39
C LYS A 7 39.72 14.69 30.70
N GLY A 8 39.88 13.88 29.64
CA GLY A 8 38.77 13.21 28.96
C GLY A 8 38.30 11.91 29.64
N ILE A 9 39.11 11.34 30.54
CA ILE A 9 38.82 10.04 31.16
C ILE A 9 38.04 10.18 32.49
N ILE A 10 38.09 11.34 33.15
CA ILE A 10 37.41 11.56 34.45
C ILE A 10 35.96 12.09 34.28
N VAL A 11 35.61 12.66 33.12
CA VAL A 11 34.22 13.06 32.80
C VAL A 11 33.40 11.89 32.25
N ALA A 12 34.06 10.85 31.71
CA ALA A 12 33.40 9.63 31.24
C ALA A 12 32.96 8.69 32.39
N SER A 13 33.57 8.80 33.58
CA SER A 13 33.26 7.94 34.73
C SER A 13 32.09 8.46 35.60
N LEU A 14 31.67 9.71 35.45
CA LEU A 14 30.56 10.32 36.22
C LEU A 14 29.23 10.36 35.44
N LEU A 15 29.24 10.11 34.13
CA LEU A 15 28.02 9.94 33.31
C LEU A 15 27.49 8.49 33.28
N LEU A 16 28.22 7.53 33.85
CA LEU A 16 27.78 6.13 33.99
C LEU A 16 27.07 5.82 35.32
N ALA A 17 27.05 6.75 36.28
CA ALA A 17 26.52 6.51 37.62
C ALA A 17 25.06 7.00 37.85
N GLY A 18 24.43 7.61 36.84
CA GLY A 18 23.07 8.18 36.94
C GLY A 18 21.93 7.32 36.40
N LEU A 19 22.18 6.07 35.98
CA LEU A 19 21.18 5.19 35.34
C LEU A 19 20.80 3.94 36.16
N PHE A 20 21.19 3.86 37.43
CA PHE A 20 20.84 2.74 38.30
C PHE A 20 20.10 3.20 39.57
N SER A 21 18.79 3.42 39.45
CA SER A 21 17.86 3.25 40.59
C SER A 21 16.39 3.21 40.14
N LEU A 22 16.02 2.16 39.42
CA LEU A 22 14.73 1.50 39.60
C LEU A 22 15.04 0.01 39.68
N GLY A 23 15.12 -0.50 40.91
CA GLY A 23 15.39 -1.90 41.20
C GLY A 23 14.23 -2.77 40.71
N LEU A 24 14.23 -3.11 39.42
CA LEU A 24 13.58 -4.32 38.95
C LEU A 24 14.50 -5.46 39.35
N THR A 25 14.13 -6.18 40.40
CA THR A 25 14.63 -7.53 40.67
C THR A 25 14.52 -8.33 39.37
N ARG A 26 15.65 -8.58 38.68
CA ARG A 26 15.70 -9.59 37.63
C ARG A 26 15.46 -10.92 38.34
N THR A 27 14.22 -11.40 38.31
CA THR A 27 13.91 -12.80 38.56
C THR A 27 14.81 -13.61 37.64
N PHE A 28 15.60 -14.52 38.23
CA PHE A 28 16.51 -15.39 37.49
C PHE A 28 15.77 -16.07 36.33
N ALA A 29 16.44 -16.17 35.19
CA ALA A 29 15.96 -16.90 34.02
C ALA A 29 15.44 -18.28 34.43
N SER A 30 14.25 -18.67 33.98
CA SER A 30 13.76 -20.02 34.27
C SER A 30 14.55 -21.02 33.43
N ALA A 31 15.44 -21.79 34.07
CA ALA A 31 16.24 -22.80 33.40
C ALA A 31 15.36 -23.84 32.69
N VAL A 32 15.75 -24.26 31.47
CA VAL A 32 15.04 -25.34 30.78
C VAL A 32 15.26 -26.64 31.54
N SER A 33 14.19 -27.32 31.95
CA SER A 33 14.25 -28.60 32.63
C SER A 33 13.52 -29.67 31.83
N ILE A 34 14.10 -30.88 31.77
CA ILE A 34 13.50 -32.05 31.15
C ILE A 34 13.68 -33.22 32.12
N SER A 35 12.59 -33.91 32.43
CA SER A 35 12.56 -35.04 33.35
C SER A 35 11.55 -36.09 32.91
N GLN A 36 11.73 -37.34 33.34
CA GLN A 36 10.77 -38.41 33.09
C GLN A 36 10.34 -39.06 34.42
N THR A 37 9.03 -39.21 34.60
CA THR A 37 8.42 -39.89 35.75
C THR A 37 7.50 -40.98 35.22
N GLY A 38 7.87 -42.25 35.43
CA GLY A 38 7.15 -43.38 34.83
C GLY A 38 7.15 -43.29 33.30
N THR A 39 5.97 -43.32 32.69
CA THR A 39 5.79 -43.19 31.23
C THR A 39 5.69 -41.74 30.76
N VAL A 40 5.64 -40.77 31.66
CA VAL A 40 5.41 -39.37 31.30
C VAL A 40 6.72 -38.59 31.31
N VAL A 41 7.03 -37.95 30.19
CA VAL A 41 8.18 -37.06 30.02
C VAL A 41 7.69 -35.63 30.08
N THR A 42 8.36 -34.78 30.86
CA THR A 42 8.00 -33.37 31.05
C THR A 42 9.18 -32.50 30.65
N ALA A 43 8.95 -31.51 29.78
CA ALA A 43 9.89 -30.47 29.42
C ALA A 43 9.28 -29.10 29.70
N THR A 44 10.01 -28.20 30.34
CA THR A 44 9.53 -26.83 30.63
C THR A 44 10.65 -25.81 30.57
N ASN A 45 10.32 -24.60 30.14
CA ASN A 45 11.19 -23.41 30.23
C ASN A 45 10.62 -22.33 31.16
N GLY A 46 9.71 -22.71 32.06
CA GLY A 46 9.04 -21.80 32.99
C GLY A 46 7.80 -21.12 32.42
N THR A 47 7.79 -20.81 31.12
CA THR A 47 6.59 -20.26 30.44
C THR A 47 5.74 -21.37 29.85
N LEU A 48 6.34 -22.23 29.04
CA LEU A 48 5.68 -23.34 28.38
C LEU A 48 6.11 -24.67 29.00
N THR A 49 5.15 -25.58 29.13
CA THR A 49 5.38 -26.95 29.59
C THR A 49 4.78 -27.93 28.61
N VAL A 50 5.58 -28.89 28.18
CA VAL A 50 5.15 -30.06 27.41
C VAL A 50 5.19 -31.28 28.31
N THR A 51 4.09 -32.02 28.37
CA THR A 51 4.09 -33.39 28.88
C THR A 51 3.83 -34.36 27.73
N TYR A 52 4.49 -35.51 27.70
CA TYR A 52 4.29 -36.55 26.69
C TYR A 52 4.25 -37.92 27.35
N ASP A 53 3.16 -38.65 27.14
CA ASP A 53 2.97 -39.99 27.70
C ASP A 53 3.37 -41.06 26.69
N LEU A 54 4.47 -41.74 26.99
CA LEU A 54 5.05 -42.81 26.19
C LEU A 54 4.14 -44.05 26.12
N SER A 55 3.13 -44.19 26.99
CA SER A 55 2.17 -45.31 26.91
C SER A 55 1.12 -45.10 25.82
N THR A 56 0.70 -43.84 25.60
CA THR A 56 -0.36 -43.48 24.65
C THR A 56 0.16 -42.89 23.35
N GLY A 57 1.39 -42.38 23.33
CA GLY A 57 1.95 -41.66 22.17
C GLY A 57 1.35 -40.28 21.95
N LYS A 58 0.88 -39.66 23.04
CA LYS A 58 0.23 -38.34 23.03
C LYS A 58 0.85 -37.41 24.06
N GLY A 59 0.79 -36.10 23.79
CA GLY A 59 1.28 -35.08 24.70
C GLY A 59 0.29 -33.97 25.00
N ASN A 60 0.64 -33.09 25.92
CA ASN A 60 -0.10 -31.88 26.26
C ASN A 60 0.85 -30.68 26.27
N LEU A 61 0.34 -29.51 25.89
CA LEU A 61 1.05 -28.23 25.96
C LEU A 61 0.29 -27.29 26.89
N SER A 62 0.98 -26.66 27.83
CA SER A 62 0.40 -25.66 28.73
C SER A 62 1.29 -24.44 28.90
N ALA A 63 0.67 -23.30 29.24
CA ALA A 63 1.34 -22.10 29.73
C ALA A 63 0.85 -21.80 31.15
N GLY A 64 1.71 -22.01 32.16
CA GLY A 64 1.27 -21.98 33.56
C GLY A 64 0.10 -22.94 33.79
N ALA A 65 -1.03 -22.41 34.29
CA ALA A 65 -2.26 -23.18 34.53
C ALA A 65 -3.15 -23.34 33.28
N THR A 66 -2.85 -22.66 32.17
CA THR A 66 -3.64 -22.73 30.95
C THR A 66 -3.24 -23.95 30.12
N ALA A 67 -4.14 -24.92 29.98
CA ALA A 67 -3.99 -26.04 29.06
C ALA A 67 -4.23 -25.55 27.62
N ILE A 68 -3.16 -25.41 26.84
CA ILE A 68 -3.21 -24.88 25.47
C ILE A 68 -3.71 -25.97 24.51
N MET A 69 -3.09 -27.15 24.54
CA MET A 69 -3.50 -28.32 23.75
C MET A 69 -3.45 -29.57 24.60
N SER A 70 -4.42 -30.45 24.40
CA SER A 70 -4.49 -31.74 25.09
C SER A 70 -4.41 -32.89 24.09
N ASN A 71 -3.75 -33.97 24.49
CA ASN A 71 -3.63 -35.19 23.71
C ASN A 71 -3.10 -34.98 22.28
N PHE A 72 -2.17 -34.04 22.09
CA PHE A 72 -1.55 -33.81 20.79
C PHE A 72 -0.75 -35.03 20.33
N TYR A 73 -0.65 -35.25 19.03
CA TYR A 73 0.08 -36.35 18.42
C TYR A 73 0.81 -35.90 17.14
N SER A 74 1.63 -36.79 16.59
CA SER A 74 2.28 -36.58 15.28
C SER A 74 1.77 -37.62 14.28
N ASP A 75 1.55 -37.23 13.02
CA ASP A 75 1.15 -38.15 11.95
C ASP A 75 1.78 -37.81 10.59
N TYR A 76 1.66 -38.73 9.62
CA TYR A 76 2.06 -38.49 8.24
C TYR A 76 1.22 -39.27 7.22
N GLY A 77 1.20 -38.77 5.99
CA GLY A 77 0.55 -39.40 4.83
C GLY A 77 1.57 -39.92 3.82
N VAL A 78 1.32 -41.12 3.30
CA VAL A 78 2.10 -41.72 2.20
C VAL A 78 1.43 -41.37 0.88
N THR A 79 2.21 -40.91 -0.10
CA THR A 79 1.72 -40.54 -1.44
C THR A 79 0.91 -41.69 -2.05
N GLY A 80 -0.30 -41.37 -2.54
CA GLY A 80 -1.21 -42.36 -3.14
C GLY A 80 -2.02 -43.19 -2.15
N SER A 81 -1.89 -42.95 -0.83
CA SER A 81 -2.66 -43.62 0.22
C SER A 81 -3.57 -42.63 0.96
N ALA A 82 -4.77 -43.08 1.33
CA ALA A 82 -5.68 -42.33 2.19
C ALA A 82 -5.41 -42.54 3.70
N THR A 83 -4.60 -43.54 4.06
CA THR A 83 -4.36 -43.90 5.46
C THR A 83 -3.28 -43.02 6.09
N ARG A 84 -3.58 -42.52 7.29
CA ARG A 84 -2.64 -41.83 8.17
C ARG A 84 -1.95 -42.79 9.12
N ILE A 85 -0.67 -42.56 9.36
CA ILE A 85 0.13 -43.32 10.33
C ILE A 85 0.54 -42.37 11.45
N SER A 86 0.24 -42.75 12.69
CA SER A 86 0.25 -41.85 13.85
C SER A 86 1.19 -42.30 14.96
N SER A 87 1.66 -41.36 15.78
CA SER A 87 2.51 -41.65 16.96
C SER A 87 1.80 -42.53 18.00
N TYR A 88 0.47 -42.55 18.02
CA TYR A 88 -0.34 -43.38 18.90
C TYR A 88 -0.65 -44.79 18.34
N ASP A 89 -0.23 -45.11 17.10
CA ASP A 89 -0.37 -46.46 16.55
C ASP A 89 0.47 -47.47 17.34
N THR A 90 0.11 -48.76 17.31
CA THR A 90 0.79 -49.81 18.06
C THR A 90 2.30 -49.79 17.84
N GLY A 91 3.08 -49.71 18.92
CA GLY A 91 4.53 -49.56 18.86
C GLY A 91 5.18 -49.36 20.23
N THR A 92 6.51 -49.18 20.22
CA THR A 92 7.32 -48.86 21.41
C THR A 92 7.75 -47.40 21.35
N ARG A 93 7.70 -46.70 22.48
CA ARG A 93 8.01 -45.26 22.56
C ARG A 93 9.06 -44.99 23.61
N THR A 94 10.02 -44.14 23.27
CA THR A 94 11.13 -43.75 24.15
C THR A 94 11.37 -42.25 24.06
N ALA A 95 12.04 -41.70 25.07
CA ALA A 95 12.47 -40.31 25.08
C ALA A 95 13.95 -40.19 25.44
N SER A 96 14.59 -39.19 24.89
CA SER A 96 15.94 -38.75 25.25
C SER A 96 16.02 -37.23 25.15
N TRP A 97 17.01 -36.62 25.78
CA TRP A 97 17.21 -35.18 25.67
C TRP A 97 18.69 -34.80 25.66
N SER A 98 18.97 -33.66 25.03
CA SER A 98 20.33 -33.14 24.86
C SER A 98 20.36 -31.63 25.10
N THR A 99 21.51 -31.12 25.55
CA THR A 99 21.77 -29.68 25.61
C THR A 99 22.16 -29.19 24.22
N ILE A 100 21.51 -28.13 23.76
CA ILE A 100 21.86 -27.39 22.54
C ILE A 100 22.84 -26.27 22.87
N GLY A 101 22.69 -25.64 24.04
CA GLY A 101 23.47 -24.48 24.42
C GLY A 101 22.90 -23.19 23.81
N THR A 102 23.75 -22.23 23.49
CA THR A 102 23.32 -20.97 22.88
C THR A 102 23.42 -21.05 21.37
N ASP A 103 22.36 -20.66 20.68
CA ASP A 103 22.32 -20.51 19.22
C ASP A 103 21.52 -19.26 18.81
N GLY A 104 21.21 -19.13 17.51
CA GLY A 104 20.46 -17.98 17.01
C GLY A 104 19.03 -17.86 17.53
N TYR A 105 18.44 -18.93 18.07
CA TYR A 105 17.07 -18.95 18.58
C TYR A 105 17.00 -18.58 20.07
N GLY A 106 18.04 -18.87 20.84
CA GLY A 106 18.08 -18.51 22.25
C GLY A 106 19.31 -19.02 22.99
N ILE A 107 19.32 -18.82 24.31
CA ILE A 107 20.40 -19.23 25.19
C ILE A 107 20.03 -20.53 25.92
N ASN A 108 21.06 -21.33 26.26
CA ASN A 108 20.95 -22.53 27.10
C ASN A 108 19.83 -23.51 26.68
N GLY A 109 19.63 -23.64 25.37
CA GLY A 109 18.60 -24.48 24.79
C GLY A 109 18.77 -25.96 25.13
N LYS A 110 17.65 -26.67 25.22
CA LYS A 110 17.60 -28.13 25.33
C LYS A 110 16.60 -28.69 24.34
N LYS A 111 16.91 -29.88 23.82
CA LYS A 111 16.08 -30.60 22.87
C LYS A 111 15.61 -31.91 23.49
N LEU A 112 14.29 -32.08 23.58
CA LEU A 112 13.62 -33.33 23.86
C LEU A 112 13.35 -34.08 22.55
N THR A 113 13.76 -35.34 22.47
CA THR A 113 13.55 -36.23 21.33
C THR A 113 12.66 -37.40 21.75
N ILE A 114 11.46 -37.47 21.19
CA ILE A 114 10.53 -38.59 21.34
C ILE A 114 10.65 -39.51 20.13
N THR A 115 10.88 -40.80 20.36
CA THR A 115 11.03 -41.80 19.30
C THR A 115 9.90 -42.83 19.41
N ASN A 116 9.02 -42.89 18.41
CA ASN A 116 7.91 -43.83 18.31
C ASN A 116 8.23 -44.88 17.25
N VAL A 117 8.68 -46.06 17.66
CA VAL A 117 8.95 -47.21 16.77
C VAL A 117 7.66 -48.01 16.61
N LEU A 118 7.02 -47.90 15.45
CA LEU A 118 5.73 -48.52 15.18
C LEU A 118 5.88 -49.96 14.70
N THR A 119 4.92 -50.82 15.04
CA THR A 119 4.89 -52.22 14.58
C THR A 119 4.83 -52.33 13.05
N ALA A 120 4.35 -51.29 12.36
CA ALA A 120 4.35 -51.18 10.90
C ALA A 120 5.76 -50.97 10.28
N GLY A 121 6.84 -51.03 11.07
CA GLY A 121 8.22 -50.93 10.62
C GLY A 121 8.70 -49.51 10.30
N THR A 122 7.91 -48.49 10.69
CA THR A 122 8.28 -47.08 10.56
C THR A 122 8.52 -46.47 11.93
N THR A 123 9.43 -45.50 12.01
CA THR A 123 9.72 -44.75 13.24
C THR A 123 9.36 -43.28 13.04
N ILE A 124 8.51 -42.73 13.92
CA ILE A 124 8.22 -41.30 14.00
C ILE A 124 9.06 -40.68 15.12
N ILE A 125 9.93 -39.74 14.77
CA ILE A 125 10.76 -38.98 15.70
C ILE A 125 10.23 -37.56 15.80
N LEU A 126 9.86 -37.11 17.00
CA LEU A 126 9.47 -35.73 17.28
C LEU A 126 10.55 -35.06 18.13
N ASN A 127 11.11 -33.97 17.63
CA ASN A 127 12.06 -33.12 18.34
C ASN A 127 11.35 -31.84 18.80
N LEU A 128 11.47 -31.53 20.09
CA LEU A 128 10.97 -30.31 20.73
C LEU A 128 12.13 -29.56 21.37
N THR A 129 12.40 -28.35 20.90
CA THR A 129 13.51 -27.52 21.40
C THR A 129 12.97 -26.32 22.16
N MET A 130 13.51 -26.11 23.36
CA MET A 130 13.16 -25.01 24.27
C MET A 130 14.42 -24.22 24.63
N TYR A 131 14.27 -22.93 24.86
CA TYR A 131 15.33 -22.02 25.32
C TYR A 131 14.90 -21.32 26.60
N GLU A 132 15.87 -20.89 27.41
CA GLU A 132 15.60 -20.13 28.63
C GLU A 132 14.96 -18.78 28.28
N ASP A 133 13.96 -18.38 29.07
CA ASP A 133 13.21 -17.12 28.94
C ASP A 133 12.60 -16.85 27.56
N LYS A 134 12.40 -17.91 26.75
CA LYS A 134 11.71 -17.80 25.46
C LYS A 134 10.29 -18.34 25.56
N PRO A 135 9.25 -17.56 25.26
CA PRO A 135 7.85 -18.01 25.34
C PRO A 135 7.43 -18.90 24.15
N PHE A 136 8.34 -19.71 23.60
CA PHE A 136 8.08 -20.58 22.45
C PHE A 136 8.85 -21.91 22.51
N ILE A 137 8.39 -22.86 21.71
CA ILE A 137 9.02 -24.16 21.43
C ILE A 137 9.18 -24.30 19.91
N LEU A 138 10.27 -24.95 19.49
CA LEU A 138 10.44 -25.38 18.10
C LEU A 138 10.16 -26.89 17.98
N ALA A 139 9.25 -27.28 17.08
CA ALA A 139 8.86 -28.66 16.83
C ALA A 139 9.31 -29.11 15.43
N ARG A 140 9.91 -30.30 15.33
CA ARG A 140 10.29 -30.92 14.05
C ARG A 140 10.05 -32.43 14.09
N MET A 141 9.42 -32.97 13.05
CA MET A 141 9.18 -34.40 12.90
C MET A 141 10.09 -35.00 11.82
N THR A 142 10.53 -36.23 12.05
CA THR A 142 11.23 -37.06 11.07
C THR A 142 10.60 -38.45 11.03
N VAL A 143 10.34 -38.97 9.84
CA VAL A 143 9.82 -40.31 9.60
C VAL A 143 10.94 -41.15 8.99
N ASN A 144 11.29 -42.25 9.67
CA ASN A 144 12.33 -43.18 9.24
C ASN A 144 11.76 -44.56 8.92
N LYS A 145 12.13 -45.12 7.77
CA LYS A 145 11.77 -46.49 7.36
C LYS A 145 12.99 -47.15 6.70
N SER A 146 13.07 -48.47 6.79
CA SER A 146 14.19 -49.24 6.20
C SER A 146 14.27 -49.12 4.68
N THR A 147 13.15 -48.83 4.03
CA THR A 147 13.06 -48.57 2.59
C THR A 147 12.57 -47.15 2.31
N SER A 148 12.93 -46.63 1.14
CA SER A 148 12.44 -45.33 0.69
C SER A 148 10.92 -45.32 0.58
N GLN A 149 10.30 -44.22 1.03
CA GLN A 149 8.88 -43.96 0.88
C GLN A 149 8.66 -42.50 0.43
N SER A 150 7.61 -42.28 -0.36
CA SER A 150 7.17 -40.94 -0.75
C SER A 150 6.07 -40.48 0.20
N LEU A 151 6.28 -39.35 0.85
CA LEU A 151 5.30 -38.71 1.74
C LEU A 151 4.78 -37.44 1.08
N ASN A 152 3.47 -37.22 1.13
CA ASN A 152 2.82 -35.99 0.65
C ASN A 152 2.28 -35.11 1.78
N PHE A 153 2.42 -35.57 3.02
CA PHE A 153 1.94 -34.86 4.19
C PHE A 153 2.71 -35.26 5.45
N MET A 154 3.02 -34.30 6.30
CA MET A 154 3.55 -34.53 7.65
C MET A 154 2.97 -33.52 8.65
N GLU A 155 2.55 -33.97 9.82
CA GLU A 155 1.95 -33.13 10.86
C GLU A 155 2.64 -33.40 12.20
N PRO A 156 3.64 -32.59 12.57
CA PRO A 156 4.40 -32.79 13.80
C PRO A 156 3.55 -32.66 15.07
N ILE A 157 2.56 -31.75 15.07
CA ILE A 157 1.67 -31.50 16.21
C ILE A 157 0.25 -31.32 15.68
N ALA A 158 -0.65 -32.19 16.10
CA ALA A 158 -2.10 -32.06 15.94
C ALA A 158 -2.84 -32.35 17.23
N ALA A 159 -3.86 -31.56 17.51
CA ALA A 159 -4.72 -31.70 18.68
C ALA A 159 -6.19 -31.46 18.31
N GLN A 160 -7.10 -32.04 19.09
CA GLN A 160 -8.54 -31.80 18.98
C GLN A 160 -9.00 -30.54 19.72
N ASN A 161 -8.04 -29.73 20.21
CA ASN A 161 -8.32 -28.46 20.85
C ASN A 161 -7.14 -27.48 20.75
N LEU A 162 -7.46 -26.18 20.78
CA LEU A 162 -6.54 -25.11 21.11
C LEU A 162 -7.25 -24.09 22.01
N ASP A 163 -6.67 -23.75 23.15
CA ASP A 163 -7.18 -22.69 24.03
C ASP A 163 -6.06 -21.73 24.48
N ILE A 164 -6.46 -20.51 24.79
CA ILE A 164 -5.60 -19.45 25.33
C ILE A 164 -6.01 -19.01 26.74
N GLY A 165 -6.99 -19.69 27.35
CA GLY A 165 -7.48 -19.43 28.70
C GLY A 165 -8.63 -18.43 28.71
N THR A 166 -8.72 -17.57 29.74
CA THR A 166 -9.80 -16.58 29.86
C THR A 166 -9.71 -15.50 28.78
N GLY A 167 -10.84 -15.14 28.16
CA GLY A 167 -10.94 -14.08 27.16
C GLY A 167 -12.40 -13.75 26.86
N SER A 168 -12.65 -12.55 26.33
CA SER A 168 -13.97 -12.04 25.98
C SER A 168 -14.12 -11.66 24.50
N ASP A 169 -13.01 -11.59 23.76
CA ASP A 169 -12.97 -11.34 22.33
C ASP A 169 -11.89 -12.23 21.69
N LYS A 170 -12.07 -13.55 21.81
CA LYS A 170 -11.14 -14.53 21.22
C LYS A 170 -11.36 -14.66 19.72
N ARG A 171 -10.26 -14.55 18.98
CA ARG A 171 -10.21 -14.56 17.53
C ARG A 171 -9.12 -15.49 17.02
N ILE A 172 -9.24 -15.88 15.76
CA ILE A 172 -8.15 -16.45 14.96
C ILE A 172 -7.52 -15.35 14.10
N TYR A 173 -6.25 -15.54 13.74
CA TYR A 173 -5.53 -14.80 12.71
C TYR A 173 -4.91 -15.79 11.74
N THR A 174 -5.01 -15.52 10.44
CA THR A 174 -4.50 -16.39 9.37
C THR A 174 -3.79 -15.58 8.29
N THR A 175 -2.80 -16.18 7.64
CA THR A 175 -2.06 -15.51 6.56
C THR A 175 -2.32 -16.18 5.21
N PRO A 176 -2.33 -15.39 4.12
CA PRO A 176 -2.60 -15.92 2.79
C PRO A 176 -1.37 -16.64 2.23
N TYR A 177 -1.59 -17.43 1.18
CA TYR A 177 -0.52 -18.06 0.42
C TYR A 177 0.42 -17.01 -0.18
N SER A 178 -0.14 -16.07 -0.94
CA SER A 178 0.53 -14.91 -1.55
C SER A 178 -0.26 -13.62 -1.26
N ASN A 179 0.34 -12.44 -1.49
CA ASN A 179 -0.38 -11.15 -1.33
C ASN A 179 -1.39 -10.88 -2.47
N ASN A 180 -1.70 -11.89 -3.30
CA ASN A 180 -2.88 -11.88 -4.16
C ASN A 180 -4.17 -12.26 -3.42
N PHE A 181 -4.04 -12.61 -2.13
CA PHE A 181 -5.13 -12.90 -1.22
C PHE A 181 -4.93 -12.15 0.09
N ASP A 182 -5.94 -12.25 0.97
CA ASP A 182 -6.02 -11.43 2.17
C ASP A 182 -5.63 -12.17 3.45
N PHE A 183 -5.04 -11.41 4.37
CA PHE A 183 -4.96 -11.83 5.77
C PHE A 183 -6.37 -12.00 6.36
N GLY A 184 -6.50 -12.96 7.28
CA GLY A 184 -7.77 -13.30 7.92
C GLY A 184 -7.74 -13.03 9.41
N VAL A 185 -8.84 -12.47 9.93
CA VAL A 185 -9.14 -12.41 11.35
C VAL A 185 -10.60 -12.72 11.52
N ALA A 186 -10.96 -13.60 12.46
CA ALA A 186 -12.34 -13.96 12.72
C ALA A 186 -12.58 -14.46 14.16
N PRO A 187 -13.78 -14.33 14.73
CA PRO A 187 -14.16 -14.97 15.98
C PRO A 187 -13.90 -16.48 15.93
N VAL A 188 -13.48 -17.04 17.07
CA VAL A 188 -13.10 -18.47 17.15
C VAL A 188 -14.23 -19.44 16.78
N ASN A 189 -15.49 -19.03 16.89
CA ASN A 189 -16.67 -19.86 16.61
C ASN A 189 -17.39 -19.51 15.29
N ASP A 190 -16.90 -18.51 14.55
CA ASP A 190 -17.45 -18.12 13.26
C ASP A 190 -16.32 -17.56 12.39
N PHE A 191 -15.69 -18.47 11.65
CA PHE A 191 -14.60 -18.13 10.74
C PHE A 191 -15.05 -17.35 9.50
N GLY A 192 -16.36 -17.29 9.21
CA GLY A 192 -16.87 -16.63 8.02
C GLY A 192 -16.38 -17.24 6.71
N ASN A 193 -16.14 -16.38 5.72
CA ASN A 193 -15.78 -16.76 4.34
C ASN A 193 -14.40 -16.24 3.95
N SER A 194 -13.76 -16.89 2.98
CA SER A 194 -12.48 -16.49 2.43
C SER A 194 -12.37 -16.84 0.94
N GLU A 195 -11.52 -16.10 0.23
CA GLU A 195 -11.06 -16.40 -1.13
C GLU A 195 -9.68 -17.09 -1.16
N ASN A 196 -9.07 -17.34 0.00
CA ASN A 196 -7.71 -17.86 0.08
C ASN A 196 -7.55 -19.19 -0.65
N GLY A 197 -6.47 -19.28 -1.42
CA GLY A 197 -6.08 -20.49 -2.13
C GLY A 197 -4.61 -20.47 -2.54
N PHE A 198 -4.20 -21.48 -3.30
CA PHE A 198 -2.86 -21.65 -3.87
C PHE A 198 -2.96 -22.37 -5.21
N ASP A 199 -1.92 -22.28 -6.04
CA ASP A 199 -1.76 -22.97 -7.34
C ASP A 199 -3.04 -22.92 -8.21
N ARG A 200 -3.40 -21.72 -8.68
CA ARG A 200 -4.60 -21.49 -9.50
C ARG A 200 -4.31 -21.71 -10.99
N PRO A 201 -4.74 -22.83 -11.61
CA PRO A 201 -4.63 -23.01 -13.05
C PRO A 201 -5.59 -22.09 -13.83
N TYR A 202 -5.36 -21.96 -15.13
CA TYR A 202 -6.21 -21.22 -16.06
C TYR A 202 -7.67 -21.65 -15.96
N GLY A 203 -8.59 -20.68 -15.98
CA GLY A 203 -10.02 -20.91 -15.82
C GLY A 203 -10.49 -21.06 -14.37
N SER A 204 -9.59 -21.01 -13.38
CA SER A 204 -9.98 -21.03 -11.96
C SER A 204 -10.61 -19.69 -11.54
N THR A 205 -11.82 -19.77 -11.00
CA THR A 205 -12.54 -18.63 -10.42
C THR A 205 -12.31 -18.57 -8.92
N LEU A 206 -12.06 -17.37 -8.38
CA LEU A 206 -12.05 -17.15 -6.94
C LEU A 206 -13.47 -17.26 -6.38
N THR A 207 -13.64 -18.01 -5.30
CA THR A 207 -14.94 -18.21 -4.66
C THR A 207 -14.91 -17.73 -3.22
N TRP A 208 -15.75 -16.74 -2.92
CA TRP A 208 -16.00 -16.32 -1.54
C TRP A 208 -16.86 -17.36 -0.84
N SER A 209 -16.21 -18.28 -0.12
CA SER A 209 -16.84 -19.49 0.43
C SER A 209 -16.43 -19.72 1.88
N PRO A 210 -17.15 -20.55 2.65
CA PRO A 210 -16.83 -20.80 4.06
C PRO A 210 -15.35 -21.12 4.25
N PHE A 211 -14.67 -20.39 5.15
CA PHE A 211 -13.25 -20.57 5.36
C PHE A 211 -12.98 -21.99 5.85
N ASN A 212 -12.12 -22.71 5.12
CA ASN A 212 -11.84 -24.12 5.36
C ASN A 212 -10.92 -24.38 6.56
N GLY A 213 -10.53 -23.34 7.30
CA GLY A 213 -9.65 -23.46 8.46
C GLY A 213 -8.15 -23.53 8.14
N THR A 214 -7.74 -23.43 6.87
CA THR A 214 -6.31 -23.50 6.49
C THR A 214 -5.68 -22.12 6.46
N SER A 215 -4.71 -21.91 7.34
CA SER A 215 -3.77 -20.80 7.24
C SER A 215 -2.49 -21.25 6.55
N TYR A 216 -1.95 -20.43 5.66
CA TYR A 216 -0.61 -20.66 5.12
C TYR A 216 0.41 -20.02 6.07
N TRP A 217 1.58 -20.64 6.21
CA TRP A 217 2.76 -20.10 6.90
C TRP A 217 2.62 -19.88 8.42
N VAL A 218 1.64 -19.11 8.89
CA VAL A 218 1.44 -18.69 10.27
C VAL A 218 -0.06 -18.64 10.59
N ALA A 219 -0.43 -19.02 11.82
CA ALA A 219 -1.73 -18.74 12.40
C ALA A 219 -1.59 -18.29 13.86
N ALA A 220 -2.61 -17.61 14.37
CA ALA A 220 -2.72 -17.34 15.80
C ALA A 220 -4.16 -17.53 16.30
N MET A 221 -4.29 -17.82 17.59
CA MET A 221 -5.51 -17.63 18.37
C MET A 221 -5.20 -16.59 19.45
N PHE A 222 -5.97 -15.53 19.57
CA PHE A 222 -5.68 -14.43 20.49
C PHE A 222 -6.96 -13.83 21.07
N ASP A 223 -6.84 -13.11 22.18
CA ASP A 223 -7.92 -12.29 22.73
C ASP A 223 -7.60 -10.81 22.54
N ASN A 224 -8.53 -10.07 21.94
CA ASN A 224 -8.34 -8.66 21.63
C ASN A 224 -8.35 -7.75 22.87
N THR A 225 -9.05 -8.17 23.93
CA THR A 225 -9.25 -7.38 25.15
C THR A 225 -8.01 -7.44 26.04
N ASN A 226 -7.53 -8.64 26.37
CA ASN A 226 -6.39 -8.84 27.25
C ASN A 226 -5.06 -9.08 26.50
N LYS A 227 -5.10 -9.11 25.16
CA LYS A 227 -3.97 -9.28 24.23
C LYS A 227 -3.27 -10.64 24.28
N LYS A 228 -3.64 -11.56 25.17
CA LYS A 228 -3.00 -12.88 25.22
C LYS A 228 -3.23 -13.65 23.93
N GLY A 229 -2.24 -14.40 23.48
CA GLY A 229 -2.39 -15.20 22.28
C GLY A 229 -1.38 -16.31 22.11
N PHE A 230 -1.79 -17.32 21.38
CA PHE A 230 -0.96 -18.42 20.89
C PHE A 230 -0.65 -18.19 19.42
N VAL A 231 0.62 -18.20 19.04
CA VAL A 231 1.11 -18.03 17.66
C VAL A 231 1.83 -19.30 17.24
N ALA A 232 1.50 -19.81 16.07
CA ALA A 232 2.16 -20.98 15.49
C ALA A 232 2.43 -20.79 14.01
N GLY A 233 3.63 -21.13 13.57
CA GLY A 233 4.05 -20.90 12.20
C GLY A 233 5.25 -21.73 11.78
N ALA A 234 5.53 -21.75 10.49
CA ALA A 234 6.70 -22.42 9.93
C ALA A 234 7.95 -21.61 10.23
N ALA A 235 8.83 -22.09 11.11
CA ALA A 235 10.13 -21.48 11.40
C ALA A 235 11.16 -21.76 10.29
N THR A 236 10.89 -22.72 9.41
CA THR A 236 11.61 -22.95 8.15
C THR A 236 10.63 -23.26 7.04
N THR A 237 11.00 -22.96 5.78
CA THR A 237 10.23 -23.35 4.58
C THR A 237 11.20 -23.81 3.48
N ARG A 238 11.72 -25.03 3.63
CA ARG A 238 12.80 -25.56 2.76
C ARG A 238 12.29 -26.50 1.68
N THR A 239 11.45 -27.45 2.07
CA THR A 239 11.02 -28.57 1.22
C THR A 239 9.51 -28.73 1.15
N TRP A 240 8.76 -27.96 1.93
CA TRP A 240 7.31 -28.09 2.02
C TRP A 240 6.59 -26.75 1.93
N LYS A 241 5.35 -26.78 1.46
CA LYS A 241 4.39 -25.71 1.73
C LYS A 241 3.85 -25.96 3.14
N SER A 242 4.22 -25.09 4.07
CA SER A 242 3.88 -25.22 5.49
C SER A 242 2.59 -24.47 5.83
N MET A 243 1.73 -25.10 6.62
CA MET A 243 0.37 -24.62 6.88
C MET A 243 -0.05 -24.92 8.33
N GLN A 244 -1.15 -24.29 8.74
CA GLN A 244 -1.86 -24.59 9.98
C GLN A 244 -3.31 -24.89 9.66
N TYR A 245 -3.89 -25.85 10.39
CA TYR A 245 -5.32 -26.14 10.32
C TYR A 245 -5.98 -25.73 11.62
N LEU A 246 -7.11 -25.01 11.52
CA LEU A 246 -7.91 -24.55 12.65
C LEU A 246 -9.34 -25.04 12.45
N LYS A 247 -10.01 -25.44 13.54
CA LYS A 247 -11.43 -25.81 13.52
C LYS A 247 -12.21 -24.96 14.51
N GLN A 248 -13.35 -24.43 14.05
CA GLN A 248 -14.19 -23.54 14.83
C GLN A 248 -14.50 -24.08 16.24
N ALA A 249 -14.53 -23.17 17.21
CA ALA A 249 -15.07 -23.41 18.54
C ALA A 249 -16.57 -23.67 18.46
N THR A 250 -17.12 -24.46 19.40
CA THR A 250 -18.57 -24.71 19.50
C THR A 250 -19.36 -23.54 20.06
N ALA A 251 -18.67 -22.60 20.71
CA ALA A 251 -19.25 -21.43 21.35
C ALA A 251 -18.30 -20.23 21.25
N ALA A 252 -18.85 -19.01 21.30
CA ALA A 252 -18.08 -17.78 21.34
C ALA A 252 -17.07 -17.80 22.49
N ASN A 253 -15.85 -17.32 22.23
CA ASN A 253 -14.73 -17.32 23.18
C ASN A 253 -14.33 -18.72 23.73
N GLY A 254 -14.85 -19.80 23.13
CA GLY A 254 -14.48 -21.16 23.46
C GLY A 254 -13.11 -21.56 22.90
N PRO A 255 -12.60 -22.74 23.29
CA PRO A 255 -11.46 -23.35 22.64
C PRO A 255 -11.82 -23.74 21.20
N LEU A 256 -10.86 -23.65 20.28
CA LEU A 256 -10.98 -24.27 18.96
C LEU A 256 -11.15 -25.78 19.13
N THR A 257 -11.88 -26.44 18.23
CA THR A 257 -12.14 -27.90 18.28
C THR A 257 -11.15 -28.72 17.47
N GLY A 258 -10.06 -28.10 17.06
CA GLY A 258 -9.01 -28.72 16.27
C GLY A 258 -7.93 -27.70 15.93
N PHE A 259 -6.68 -28.12 16.07
CA PHE A 259 -5.53 -27.34 15.66
C PHE A 259 -4.41 -28.27 15.20
N SER A 260 -3.73 -27.92 14.11
CA SER A 260 -2.47 -28.58 13.74
C SER A 260 -1.51 -27.68 12.99
N VAL A 261 -0.23 -28.05 13.03
CA VAL A 261 0.82 -27.53 12.15
C VAL A 261 1.24 -28.65 11.21
N TYR A 262 1.30 -28.39 9.90
CA TYR A 262 1.55 -29.44 8.93
C TYR A 262 2.26 -28.97 7.68
N ASN A 263 2.84 -29.93 6.97
CA ASN A 263 3.47 -29.79 5.68
C ASN A 263 2.66 -30.51 4.61
N ALA A 264 2.48 -29.85 3.47
CA ALA A 264 1.83 -30.37 2.27
C ALA A 264 2.40 -29.67 1.01
N GLY A 265 1.70 -29.77 -0.12
CA GLY A 265 2.05 -29.09 -1.36
C GLY A 265 3.27 -29.71 -2.04
N GLY A 266 3.05 -30.89 -2.64
CA GLY A 266 4.11 -31.72 -3.23
C GLY A 266 4.41 -32.97 -2.38
N SER A 267 5.44 -33.72 -2.77
CA SER A 267 5.88 -34.91 -2.04
C SER A 267 7.39 -34.93 -1.83
N GLN A 268 7.84 -35.65 -0.80
CA GLN A 268 9.26 -35.86 -0.50
C GLN A 268 9.51 -37.35 -0.34
N SER A 269 10.57 -37.84 -0.98
CA SER A 269 10.91 -39.27 -1.01
C SER A 269 12.23 -39.56 -0.32
N GLY A 270 12.27 -40.62 0.48
CA GLY A 270 13.50 -41.08 1.12
C GLY A 270 13.26 -42.13 2.20
N ALA A 271 14.34 -42.76 2.66
CA ALA A 271 14.30 -43.62 3.86
C ALA A 271 14.10 -42.78 5.14
N SER A 272 14.49 -41.51 5.10
CA SER A 272 14.28 -40.51 6.15
C SER A 272 13.70 -39.25 5.53
N VAL A 273 12.49 -38.87 5.93
CA VAL A 273 11.81 -37.66 5.46
C VAL A 273 11.47 -36.80 6.67
N SER A 274 11.80 -35.51 6.62
CA SER A 274 11.56 -34.59 7.72
C SER A 274 10.60 -33.48 7.34
N SER A 275 9.81 -33.03 8.32
CA SER A 275 8.99 -31.83 8.24
C SER A 275 9.87 -30.58 8.16
N ASP A 276 9.28 -29.42 7.86
CA ASP A 276 9.85 -28.15 8.30
C ASP A 276 9.84 -28.05 9.84
N THR A 277 10.60 -27.11 10.38
CA THR A 277 10.54 -26.78 11.82
C THR A 277 9.39 -25.80 12.04
N PHE A 278 8.55 -26.06 13.05
CA PHE A 278 7.44 -25.20 13.43
C PHE A 278 7.71 -24.50 14.75
N PHE A 279 7.35 -23.23 14.83
CA PHE A 279 7.30 -22.42 16.03
C PHE A 279 5.92 -22.55 16.68
N LEU A 280 5.87 -22.70 18.00
CA LEU A 280 4.66 -22.69 18.82
C LEU A 280 4.93 -21.81 20.05
N GLY A 281 4.25 -20.68 20.20
CA GLY A 281 4.50 -19.74 21.29
C GLY A 281 3.24 -19.14 21.91
N TYR A 282 3.34 -18.76 23.18
CA TYR A 282 2.24 -18.19 23.97
C TYR A 282 2.67 -16.87 24.61
N TYR A 283 1.95 -15.80 24.33
CA TYR A 283 2.36 -14.43 24.63
C TYR A 283 1.30 -13.70 25.45
N ASN A 284 1.76 -12.77 26.28
CA ASN A 284 0.88 -11.79 26.94
C ASN A 284 0.30 -10.79 25.94
N ASP A 285 1.00 -10.53 24.84
CA ASP A 285 0.54 -9.75 23.70
C ASP A 285 0.80 -10.52 22.40
N TYR A 286 -0.24 -10.91 21.68
CA TYR A 286 -0.15 -11.66 20.43
C TYR A 286 0.65 -10.91 19.35
N ARG A 287 0.69 -9.57 19.42
CA ARG A 287 1.42 -8.74 18.45
C ARG A 287 2.91 -8.95 18.58
N ASP A 288 3.41 -8.96 19.81
CA ASP A 288 4.80 -9.30 20.11
C ASP A 288 5.11 -10.75 19.70
N GLY A 289 4.12 -11.65 19.83
CA GLY A 289 4.23 -13.03 19.36
C GLY A 289 4.42 -13.19 17.85
N LEU A 290 3.70 -12.40 17.05
CA LEU A 290 3.85 -12.37 15.59
C LEU A 290 5.19 -11.77 15.16
N GLU A 291 5.63 -10.68 15.83
CA GLU A 291 6.95 -10.07 15.61
C GLU A 291 8.09 -11.05 15.99
N GLN A 292 7.91 -11.79 17.10
CA GLN A 292 8.87 -12.81 17.54
C GLN A 292 8.89 -14.01 16.58
N PHE A 293 7.76 -14.42 16.01
CA PHE A 293 7.71 -15.44 14.95
C PHE A 293 8.56 -15.01 13.75
N GLY A 294 8.35 -13.80 13.22
CA GLY A 294 9.12 -13.30 12.08
C GLY A 294 10.63 -13.29 12.36
N SER A 295 11.01 -12.88 13.57
CA SER A 295 12.41 -12.89 14.02
C SER A 295 13.00 -14.31 14.15
N VAL A 296 12.19 -15.28 14.60
CA VAL A 296 12.61 -16.69 14.68
C VAL A 296 12.78 -17.30 13.29
N TYR A 297 11.87 -17.01 12.35
CA TYR A 297 12.03 -17.43 10.97
C TYR A 297 13.34 -16.90 10.37
N ALA A 298 13.65 -15.63 10.63
CA ALA A 298 14.84 -14.95 10.14
C ALA A 298 16.17 -15.55 10.65
N VAL A 299 16.15 -16.36 11.72
CA VAL A 299 17.35 -17.12 12.15
C VAL A 299 17.72 -18.19 11.12
N GLY A 300 16.71 -18.92 10.61
CA GLY A 300 16.90 -19.95 9.62
C GLY A 300 17.08 -19.38 8.21
N GLU A 301 16.34 -18.33 7.88
CA GLU A 301 16.43 -17.63 6.60
C GLU A 301 16.43 -16.11 6.81
N PRO A 302 17.61 -15.50 6.95
CA PRO A 302 17.72 -14.06 7.18
C PRO A 302 17.06 -13.24 6.07
N LYS A 303 16.38 -12.16 6.46
CA LYS A 303 15.89 -11.15 5.53
C LYS A 303 17.04 -10.59 4.69
N LEU A 304 16.75 -10.19 3.46
CA LEU A 304 17.73 -9.50 2.64
C LEU A 304 17.88 -8.05 3.14
N ALA A 305 19.04 -7.72 3.68
CA ALA A 305 19.31 -6.40 4.26
C ALA A 305 19.45 -5.33 3.17
N TRP A 306 18.88 -4.14 3.43
CA TRP A 306 19.07 -2.94 2.60
C TRP A 306 19.75 -1.86 3.43
N SER A 307 20.78 -1.24 2.85
CA SER A 307 21.54 -0.15 3.49
C SER A 307 21.26 1.22 2.89
N GLY A 308 20.52 1.28 1.78
CA GLY A 308 20.08 2.54 1.18
C GLY A 308 18.83 3.09 1.86
N ASP A 309 18.40 4.26 1.38
CA ASP A 309 17.15 4.86 1.82
C ASP A 309 15.94 4.02 1.40
N VAL A 310 14.88 4.17 2.19
CA VAL A 310 13.53 3.71 1.90
C VAL A 310 13.08 4.21 0.50
N PRO A 311 12.49 3.35 -0.36
CA PRO A 311 11.96 3.79 -1.65
C PRO A 311 10.80 4.79 -1.50
N VAL A 312 11.08 6.05 -1.87
CA VAL A 312 10.10 7.14 -1.97
C VAL A 312 10.20 7.72 -3.37
N GLY A 313 9.09 7.81 -4.10
CA GLY A 313 9.14 8.07 -5.53
C GLY A 313 7.81 7.90 -6.26
N TYR A 314 7.89 7.33 -7.46
CA TYR A 314 6.79 7.18 -8.40
C TYR A 314 6.82 5.81 -9.07
N ASN A 315 5.65 5.28 -9.43
CA ASN A 315 5.48 4.15 -10.34
C ASN A 315 4.41 4.47 -11.39
N SER A 316 4.67 4.09 -12.65
CA SER A 316 3.84 4.48 -13.79
C SER A 316 2.48 3.76 -13.93
N PHE A 317 2.25 2.66 -13.21
CA PHE A 317 1.12 1.74 -13.47
C PHE A 317 -0.23 2.45 -13.43
N TYR A 318 -0.61 3.06 -12.30
CA TYR A 318 -1.93 3.68 -12.18
C TYR A 318 -2.06 4.96 -13.02
N SER A 319 -0.97 5.70 -13.26
CA SER A 319 -1.06 6.95 -14.02
C SER A 319 -1.16 6.77 -15.54
N PHE A 320 -0.66 5.65 -16.09
CA PHE A 320 -0.57 5.44 -17.55
C PHE A 320 -1.06 4.07 -18.03
N TYR A 321 -1.17 3.07 -17.17
CA TYR A 321 -1.41 1.67 -17.55
C TYR A 321 -0.50 1.23 -18.71
N ASP A 322 -1.05 1.10 -19.92
CA ASP A 322 -0.37 0.66 -21.13
C ASP A 322 0.12 1.81 -22.05
N LYS A 323 0.01 3.06 -21.59
CA LYS A 323 0.41 4.28 -22.31
C LYS A 323 1.68 5.01 -21.83
N PRO A 324 2.63 4.44 -21.06
CA PRO A 324 3.84 5.18 -20.71
C PRO A 324 4.82 5.26 -21.91
N THR A 325 4.97 6.47 -22.48
CA THR A 325 5.91 6.80 -23.57
C THR A 325 7.18 7.47 -23.04
N VAL A 326 8.23 7.57 -23.86
CA VAL A 326 9.45 8.33 -23.52
C VAL A 326 9.14 9.77 -23.12
N ASP A 327 8.30 10.46 -23.90
CA ASP A 327 8.00 11.88 -23.67
C ASP A 327 7.20 12.06 -22.36
N ALA A 328 6.23 11.17 -22.10
CA ALA A 328 5.46 11.19 -20.86
C ALA A 328 6.35 10.91 -19.64
N MET A 329 7.20 9.88 -19.71
CA MET A 329 8.05 9.49 -18.58
C MET A 329 9.15 10.50 -18.30
N ASN A 330 9.79 11.07 -19.32
CA ASN A 330 10.79 12.12 -19.12
C ASN A 330 10.17 13.39 -18.51
N ALA A 331 8.97 13.76 -18.95
CA ALA A 331 8.22 14.87 -18.37
C ALA A 331 7.87 14.62 -16.89
N THR A 332 7.44 13.41 -16.53
CA THR A 332 7.22 13.04 -15.13
C THR A 332 8.51 13.12 -14.31
N VAL A 333 9.63 12.63 -14.84
CA VAL A 333 10.96 12.74 -14.19
C VAL A 333 11.35 14.19 -13.95
N ASP A 334 11.17 15.07 -14.94
CA ASP A 334 11.46 16.51 -14.78
C ASP A 334 10.58 17.15 -13.71
N TYR A 335 9.28 16.82 -13.69
CA TYR A 335 8.36 17.32 -12.68
C TYR A 335 8.77 16.91 -11.27
N TYR A 336 9.11 15.62 -11.07
CA TYR A 336 9.56 15.13 -9.78
C TYR A 336 10.91 15.73 -9.38
N ALA A 337 11.87 15.83 -10.30
CA ALA A 337 13.17 16.44 -10.04
C ALA A 337 13.04 17.89 -9.56
N ALA A 338 12.13 18.65 -10.15
CA ALA A 338 11.89 20.05 -9.79
C ALA A 338 11.09 20.21 -8.48
N ASN A 339 10.05 19.40 -8.27
CA ASN A 339 9.04 19.67 -7.24
C ASN A 339 9.08 18.71 -6.04
N LEU A 340 9.42 17.44 -6.24
CA LEU A 340 9.27 16.39 -5.21
C LEU A 340 10.61 15.85 -4.71
N LYS A 341 11.65 15.87 -5.53
CA LYS A 341 13.01 15.46 -5.14
C LYS A 341 13.53 16.21 -3.90
N PRO A 342 13.32 17.54 -3.72
CA PRO A 342 13.73 18.24 -2.50
C PRO A 342 13.12 17.66 -1.21
N LEU A 343 11.98 16.98 -1.31
CA LEU A 343 11.30 16.34 -0.18
C LEU A 343 11.77 14.88 0.04
N GLY A 344 12.52 14.31 -0.92
CA GLY A 344 13.08 12.96 -0.84
C GLY A 344 12.50 11.95 -1.85
N TYR A 345 11.61 12.37 -2.75
CA TYR A 345 11.13 11.50 -3.84
C TYR A 345 12.26 11.30 -4.86
N THR A 346 12.87 10.12 -4.86
CA THR A 346 14.08 9.83 -5.63
C THR A 346 13.95 8.65 -6.58
N TYR A 347 12.93 7.81 -6.43
CA TYR A 347 12.71 6.65 -7.31
C TYR A 347 11.72 6.97 -8.43
N MET A 348 12.08 6.64 -9.67
CA MET A 348 11.25 6.78 -10.86
C MET A 348 11.11 5.41 -11.53
N ASN A 349 10.02 4.72 -11.23
CA ASN A 349 9.85 3.32 -11.61
C ASN A 349 8.90 3.17 -12.80
N LEU A 350 9.35 2.44 -13.81
CA LEU A 350 8.51 1.93 -14.90
C LEU A 350 7.79 0.65 -14.48
N ASP A 351 6.57 0.49 -14.95
CA ASP A 351 5.79 -0.75 -14.83
C ASP A 351 5.70 -1.52 -16.19
N CYS A 352 4.89 -2.58 -16.28
CA CYS A 352 4.87 -3.61 -17.35
C CYS A 352 4.94 -3.15 -18.82
N CYS A 353 4.53 -1.91 -19.07
CA CYS A 353 3.93 -1.56 -20.35
C CYS A 353 4.59 -0.32 -21.01
N TYR A 354 5.79 0.06 -20.54
CA TYR A 354 6.60 1.11 -21.16
C TYR A 354 7.03 0.79 -22.60
N SER A 355 6.91 1.78 -23.48
CA SER A 355 7.41 1.75 -24.86
C SER A 355 8.58 2.72 -25.00
N GLY A 356 9.77 2.17 -25.26
CA GLY A 356 11.02 2.93 -25.39
C GLY A 356 11.12 3.79 -26.66
N PRO A 357 12.25 4.52 -26.85
CA PRO A 357 12.47 5.37 -28.03
C PRO A 357 12.31 4.68 -29.38
N THR A 358 12.60 3.37 -29.43
CA THR A 358 12.45 2.55 -30.64
C THR A 358 11.03 2.00 -30.85
N GLY A 359 10.10 2.27 -29.92
CA GLY A 359 8.80 1.61 -29.87
C GLY A 359 8.87 0.14 -29.43
N THR A 360 10.04 -0.30 -28.96
CA THR A 360 10.26 -1.67 -28.47
C THR A 360 10.69 -1.67 -27.00
N LYS A 361 10.94 -2.86 -26.44
CA LYS A 361 11.36 -3.09 -25.05
C LYS A 361 12.78 -3.66 -25.02
N THR A 362 13.76 -2.89 -25.48
CA THR A 362 15.17 -3.32 -25.46
C THR A 362 15.92 -2.85 -24.21
N THR A 363 16.98 -3.58 -23.84
CA THR A 363 17.91 -3.11 -22.80
C THR A 363 18.44 -1.70 -23.08
N ALA A 364 18.66 -1.33 -24.35
CA ALA A 364 19.12 -0.01 -24.73
C ALA A 364 18.07 1.09 -24.47
N ASP A 365 16.79 0.79 -24.73
CA ASP A 365 15.69 1.70 -24.43
C ASP A 365 15.56 1.95 -22.91
N PHE A 366 15.62 0.87 -22.11
CA PHE A 366 15.60 0.98 -20.65
C PHE A 366 16.83 1.71 -20.09
N LEU A 367 18.00 1.47 -20.67
CA LEU A 367 19.23 2.18 -20.31
C LEU A 367 19.15 3.67 -20.64
N ALA A 368 18.52 4.05 -21.76
CA ALA A 368 18.30 5.45 -22.11
C ALA A 368 17.42 6.16 -21.06
N PHE A 369 16.34 5.49 -20.61
CA PHE A 369 15.51 6.01 -19.51
C PHE A 369 16.30 6.10 -18.20
N ALA A 370 17.02 5.04 -17.81
CA ALA A 370 17.82 5.05 -16.58
C ALA A 370 18.86 6.18 -16.58
N ASN A 371 19.57 6.36 -17.69
CA ASN A 371 20.53 7.46 -17.85
C ASN A 371 19.85 8.83 -17.73
N TYR A 372 18.64 9.00 -18.26
CA TYR A 372 17.88 10.24 -18.10
C TYR A 372 17.57 10.52 -16.63
N VAL A 373 17.04 9.52 -15.91
CA VAL A 373 16.74 9.61 -14.47
C VAL A 373 18.01 9.90 -13.65
N HIS A 374 19.10 9.21 -13.93
CA HIS A 374 20.40 9.40 -13.27
C HIS A 374 20.98 10.79 -13.53
N SER A 375 20.77 11.36 -14.72
CA SER A 375 21.21 12.74 -15.03
C SER A 375 20.54 13.79 -14.13
N LYS A 376 19.38 13.46 -13.56
CA LYS A 376 18.68 14.27 -12.56
C LYS A 376 19.07 13.93 -11.12
N GLY A 377 20.03 13.02 -10.91
CA GLY A 377 20.45 12.53 -9.59
C GLY A 377 19.34 11.78 -8.86
N MET A 378 18.53 11.02 -9.60
CA MET A 378 17.45 10.17 -9.12
C MET A 378 17.77 8.71 -9.44
N LYS A 379 16.91 7.77 -9.04
CA LYS A 379 17.07 6.32 -9.18
C LYS A 379 15.99 5.77 -10.11
N ALA A 380 16.36 4.88 -11.02
CA ALA A 380 15.45 4.30 -12.00
C ALA A 380 14.99 2.91 -11.58
N GLY A 381 13.72 2.57 -11.81
CA GLY A 381 13.19 1.24 -11.58
C GLY A 381 12.47 0.66 -12.80
N ASN A 382 12.35 -0.65 -12.83
CA ASN A 382 11.61 -1.36 -13.88
C ASN A 382 10.80 -2.53 -13.29
N TYR A 383 10.09 -3.26 -14.15
CA TYR A 383 9.18 -4.35 -13.81
C TYR A 383 9.49 -5.63 -14.58
N SER A 384 9.25 -6.79 -13.97
CA SER A 384 9.21 -8.10 -14.65
C SER A 384 8.30 -9.09 -13.92
N SER A 385 7.68 -10.02 -14.66
CA SER A 385 6.97 -11.19 -14.10
C SER A 385 7.72 -12.49 -14.45
N PRO A 386 8.80 -12.82 -13.72
CA PRO A 386 9.85 -13.72 -14.22
C PRO A 386 9.44 -15.19 -14.35
N PHE A 387 8.41 -15.64 -13.63
CA PHE A 387 7.93 -17.02 -13.69
C PHE A 387 6.82 -17.23 -14.73
N GLY A 388 6.39 -16.18 -15.43
CA GLY A 388 5.44 -16.26 -16.52
C GLY A 388 6.12 -16.41 -17.89
N ILE A 389 5.60 -17.32 -18.71
CA ILE A 389 5.93 -17.45 -20.13
C ILE A 389 4.74 -16.91 -20.93
N TYR A 390 4.94 -15.76 -21.57
CA TYR A 390 3.95 -15.08 -22.42
C TYR A 390 4.23 -15.28 -23.92
N GLU A 391 5.42 -15.76 -24.25
CA GLU A 391 5.86 -16.03 -25.61
C GLU A 391 5.26 -17.34 -26.16
N PRO A 392 5.14 -17.48 -27.50
CA PRO A 392 4.82 -18.76 -28.12
C PRO A 392 5.77 -19.87 -27.66
N LEU A 393 5.22 -21.02 -27.26
CA LEU A 393 5.99 -22.14 -26.71
C LEU A 393 7.03 -22.73 -27.69
N THR A 394 6.84 -22.51 -28.99
CA THR A 394 7.76 -22.94 -30.06
C THR A 394 8.99 -22.05 -30.20
N ASN A 395 8.99 -20.85 -29.60
CA ASN A 395 10.12 -19.93 -29.69
C ASN A 395 11.30 -20.44 -28.85
N THR A 396 12.51 -20.16 -29.31
CA THR A 396 13.75 -20.44 -28.56
C THR A 396 13.88 -19.55 -27.34
N VAL A 397 14.48 -20.07 -26.26
CA VAL A 397 14.64 -19.36 -24.99
C VAL A 397 15.85 -18.43 -25.03
N PRO A 398 15.68 -17.11 -24.79
CA PRO A 398 16.80 -16.19 -24.64
C PRO A 398 17.73 -16.59 -23.49
N GLY A 399 19.05 -16.51 -23.71
CA GLY A 399 20.05 -16.99 -22.76
C GLY A 399 20.31 -18.51 -22.82
N ALA A 400 19.43 -19.29 -23.47
CA ALA A 400 19.62 -20.72 -23.67
C ALA A 400 18.97 -21.21 -24.99
N PRO A 401 19.49 -20.78 -26.15
CA PRO A 401 18.84 -20.96 -27.45
C PRO A 401 18.74 -22.42 -27.93
N SER A 402 19.39 -23.36 -27.23
CA SER A 402 19.24 -24.81 -27.45
C SER A 402 17.88 -25.36 -26.97
N TYR A 403 17.11 -24.57 -26.23
CA TYR A 403 15.80 -24.94 -25.70
C TYR A 403 14.70 -24.04 -26.27
N THR A 404 13.49 -24.57 -26.29
CA THR A 404 12.24 -23.84 -26.56
C THR A 404 11.51 -23.51 -25.26
N PHE A 405 10.57 -22.57 -25.31
CA PHE A 405 9.72 -22.27 -24.15
C PHE A 405 8.89 -23.49 -23.70
N ASN A 406 8.56 -24.42 -24.60
CA ASN A 406 7.93 -25.69 -24.26
C ASN A 406 8.82 -26.62 -23.42
N ASP A 407 10.14 -26.57 -23.62
CA ASP A 407 11.10 -27.40 -22.89
C ASP A 407 11.22 -26.96 -21.43
N ILE A 408 11.13 -25.64 -21.19
CA ILE A 408 11.29 -25.05 -19.86
C ILE A 408 9.95 -24.82 -19.13
N ALA A 409 8.82 -25.15 -19.75
CA ALA A 409 7.51 -24.98 -19.14
C ALA A 409 7.20 -26.10 -18.14
N LEU A 410 6.63 -25.75 -16.99
CA LEU A 410 6.10 -26.70 -16.02
C LEU A 410 4.94 -27.48 -16.65
N LYS A 411 4.96 -28.81 -16.48
CA LYS A 411 3.98 -29.72 -17.09
C LYS A 411 3.09 -30.38 -16.04
N ASP A 412 1.89 -30.76 -16.43
CA ASP A 412 1.01 -31.59 -15.61
C ASP A 412 1.36 -33.09 -15.71
N GLY A 413 0.57 -33.93 -15.04
CA GLY A 413 0.69 -35.38 -15.07
C GLY A 413 0.65 -36.02 -16.46
N SER A 414 0.05 -35.34 -17.45
CA SER A 414 -0.06 -35.79 -18.85
C SER A 414 1.12 -35.34 -19.72
N GLY A 415 2.02 -34.49 -19.19
CA GLY A 415 3.09 -33.86 -19.94
C GLY A 415 2.67 -32.57 -20.65
N THR A 416 1.47 -32.05 -20.37
CA THR A 416 0.95 -30.82 -20.98
C THR A 416 1.42 -29.60 -20.19
N PRO A 417 1.95 -28.54 -20.84
CA PRO A 417 2.33 -27.30 -20.17
C PRO A 417 1.16 -26.67 -19.39
N ILE A 418 1.41 -26.34 -18.12
CA ILE A 418 0.41 -25.75 -17.21
C ILE A 418 0.27 -24.26 -17.52
N LYS A 419 -0.99 -23.81 -17.66
CA LYS A 419 -1.34 -22.40 -17.81
C LYS A 419 -1.89 -21.85 -16.50
N SER A 420 -1.46 -20.66 -16.09
CA SER A 420 -1.82 -19.99 -14.85
C SER A 420 -3.14 -19.20 -14.95
N TYR A 421 -3.64 -18.74 -13.80
CA TYR A 421 -4.80 -17.84 -13.71
C TYR A 421 -4.61 -16.48 -14.40
N VAL A 422 -3.38 -16.07 -14.72
CA VAL A 422 -3.07 -14.88 -15.53
C VAL A 422 -2.80 -15.21 -17.00
N ASN A 423 -3.23 -16.38 -17.45
CA ASN A 423 -3.15 -16.80 -18.85
C ASN A 423 -1.70 -16.89 -19.39
N SER A 424 -0.72 -17.16 -18.51
CA SER A 424 0.68 -17.42 -18.87
C SER A 424 1.02 -18.90 -18.69
N TYR A 425 1.98 -19.44 -19.45
CA TYR A 425 2.61 -20.71 -19.05
C TYR A 425 3.59 -20.44 -17.90
N ILE A 426 4.01 -21.48 -17.18
CA ILE A 426 4.81 -21.35 -15.95
C ILE A 426 6.24 -21.84 -16.22
N VAL A 427 7.23 -21.06 -15.80
CA VAL A 427 8.66 -21.44 -15.86
C VAL A 427 8.96 -22.51 -14.82
N ASP A 428 9.50 -23.66 -15.25
CA ASP A 428 10.03 -24.68 -14.35
C ASP A 428 11.52 -24.42 -14.05
N ALA A 429 11.78 -23.73 -12.94
CA ALA A 429 13.14 -23.35 -12.52
C ALA A 429 14.07 -24.55 -12.22
N THR A 430 13.57 -25.78 -12.19
CA THR A 430 14.42 -26.97 -12.07
C THR A 430 15.15 -27.31 -13.37
N HIS A 431 14.69 -26.79 -14.52
CA HIS A 431 15.31 -26.98 -15.82
C HIS A 431 16.49 -26.00 -16.06
N PRO A 432 17.67 -26.43 -16.54
CA PRO A 432 18.83 -25.55 -16.74
C PRO A 432 18.56 -24.38 -17.72
N GLY A 433 17.81 -24.63 -18.80
CA GLY A 433 17.33 -23.58 -19.71
C GLY A 433 16.45 -22.52 -19.02
N ALA A 434 15.62 -22.91 -18.05
CA ALA A 434 14.81 -21.97 -17.27
C ALA A 434 15.70 -21.11 -16.35
N GLN A 435 16.71 -21.72 -15.73
CA GLN A 435 17.66 -21.02 -14.86
C GLN A 435 18.43 -19.94 -15.65
N ALA A 436 18.91 -20.28 -16.85
CA ALA A 436 19.53 -19.33 -17.76
C ALA A 436 18.57 -18.21 -18.21
N TYR A 437 17.31 -18.56 -18.47
CA TYR A 437 16.27 -17.57 -18.82
C TYR A 437 16.01 -16.57 -17.69
N LEU A 438 15.87 -17.04 -16.44
CA LEU A 438 15.66 -16.16 -15.28
C LEU A 438 16.83 -15.19 -15.08
N ALA A 439 18.08 -15.67 -15.22
CA ALA A 439 19.27 -14.82 -15.18
C ALA A 439 19.30 -13.83 -16.37
N TYR A 440 18.91 -14.27 -17.56
CA TYR A 440 18.78 -13.40 -18.73
C TYR A 440 17.79 -12.26 -18.48
N LEU A 441 16.58 -12.55 -17.96
CA LEU A 441 15.58 -11.52 -17.65
C LEU A 441 16.14 -10.46 -16.70
N MET A 442 16.82 -10.89 -15.62
CA MET A 442 17.41 -9.97 -14.66
C MET A 442 18.49 -9.08 -15.28
N ASN A 443 19.35 -9.66 -16.12
CA ASN A 443 20.37 -8.91 -16.84
C ASN A 443 19.76 -7.93 -17.85
N TYR A 444 18.78 -8.39 -18.62
CA TYR A 444 18.18 -7.66 -19.74
C TYR A 444 17.36 -6.46 -19.29
N TYR A 445 16.50 -6.62 -18.29
CA TYR A 445 15.56 -5.59 -17.85
C TYR A 445 16.10 -4.68 -16.74
N PHE A 446 17.14 -5.11 -16.01
CA PHE A 446 17.58 -4.41 -14.80
C PHE A 446 19.08 -4.15 -14.75
N VAL A 447 19.93 -5.19 -14.77
CA VAL A 447 21.38 -5.02 -14.53
C VAL A 447 22.03 -4.21 -15.65
N ASN A 448 21.90 -4.67 -16.89
CA ASN A 448 22.46 -3.98 -18.06
C ASN A 448 21.66 -2.75 -18.46
N ALA A 449 20.39 -2.68 -18.05
CA ALA A 449 19.50 -1.55 -18.25
C ALA A 449 19.77 -0.38 -17.28
N GLY A 450 20.73 -0.50 -16.35
CA GLY A 450 21.08 0.60 -15.45
C GLY A 450 20.10 0.85 -14.30
N MET A 451 19.16 -0.07 -14.02
CA MET A 451 18.15 0.12 -12.96
C MET A 451 18.72 0.01 -11.55
N ASP A 452 18.12 0.74 -10.60
CA ASP A 452 18.41 0.76 -9.15
C ASP A 452 17.28 0.12 -8.33
N TYR A 453 16.17 -0.23 -8.98
CA TYR A 453 14.98 -0.83 -8.38
C TYR A 453 14.37 -1.88 -9.31
N VAL A 454 13.96 -3.01 -8.74
CA VAL A 454 13.32 -4.14 -9.41
C VAL A 454 11.96 -4.39 -8.77
N LYS A 455 10.87 -4.26 -9.54
CA LYS A 455 9.56 -4.82 -9.19
C LYS A 455 9.42 -6.21 -9.82
N LEU A 456 9.19 -7.23 -9.00
CA LEU A 456 8.99 -8.60 -9.45
C LEU A 456 7.56 -9.05 -9.17
N ASP A 457 6.79 -9.33 -10.21
CA ASP A 457 5.37 -9.68 -10.09
C ASP A 457 5.08 -11.15 -10.41
N TYR A 458 3.91 -11.62 -10.00
CA TYR A 458 3.44 -13.00 -10.16
C TYR A 458 4.47 -14.05 -9.69
N LEU A 459 5.15 -13.75 -8.58
CA LEU A 459 6.16 -14.63 -8.00
C LEU A 459 5.56 -15.95 -7.50
N ASP A 460 4.29 -15.97 -7.13
CA ASP A 460 3.60 -17.19 -6.70
C ASP A 460 3.51 -18.27 -7.78
N LEU A 461 3.61 -17.92 -9.06
CA LEU A 461 3.69 -18.87 -10.18
C LEU A 461 4.90 -19.79 -10.07
N GLY A 462 6.04 -19.28 -9.57
CA GLY A 462 7.26 -20.08 -9.42
C GLY A 462 7.14 -21.20 -8.40
N MET A 463 6.07 -21.20 -7.60
CA MET A 463 5.82 -22.18 -6.55
C MET A 463 4.74 -23.21 -6.91
N PHE A 464 4.21 -23.19 -8.13
CA PHE A 464 3.22 -24.17 -8.58
C PHE A 464 3.77 -25.60 -8.53
N GLU A 465 2.91 -26.54 -8.11
CA GLU A 465 3.20 -27.96 -8.25
C GLU A 465 2.92 -28.47 -9.67
N GLY A 466 3.72 -29.44 -10.12
CA GLY A 466 3.58 -30.13 -11.39
C GLY A 466 4.65 -31.21 -11.58
N ASN A 467 4.73 -31.76 -12.78
CA ASN A 467 5.84 -32.61 -13.19
C ASN A 467 7.06 -31.75 -13.55
N HIS A 468 7.95 -31.58 -12.59
CA HIS A 468 9.22 -30.86 -12.74
C HIS A 468 10.24 -31.64 -13.58
N TYR A 469 11.13 -30.91 -14.26
CA TYR A 469 12.28 -31.45 -14.98
C TYR A 469 13.22 -32.22 -14.07
N ASP A 470 13.50 -31.70 -12.87
CA ASP A 470 14.12 -32.48 -11.79
C ASP A 470 13.02 -33.17 -10.97
N PRO A 471 12.77 -34.49 -11.16
CA PRO A 471 11.70 -35.19 -10.45
C PRO A 471 11.95 -35.34 -8.95
N ALA A 472 13.14 -35.00 -8.45
CA ALA A 472 13.44 -34.96 -7.02
C ALA A 472 13.01 -33.64 -6.34
N LYS A 473 12.41 -32.71 -7.10
CA LYS A 473 12.01 -31.37 -6.63
C LYS A 473 10.50 -31.18 -6.71
N ASN A 474 10.00 -30.29 -5.87
CA ASN A 474 8.62 -29.80 -5.88
C ASN A 474 8.57 -28.26 -6.08
N GLY A 475 7.37 -27.69 -6.09
CA GLY A 475 7.13 -26.28 -6.38
C GLY A 475 7.87 -25.33 -5.43
N ILE A 476 7.90 -25.61 -4.12
CA ILE A 476 8.66 -24.77 -3.16
C ILE A 476 10.18 -24.82 -3.44
N GLN A 477 10.72 -25.97 -3.86
CA GLN A 477 12.14 -26.06 -4.22
C GLN A 477 12.43 -25.38 -5.56
N ALA A 478 11.53 -25.48 -6.54
CA ALA A 478 11.62 -24.77 -7.81
C ALA A 478 11.60 -23.23 -7.58
N TYR A 479 10.67 -22.73 -6.78
CA TYR A 479 10.60 -21.32 -6.39
C TYR A 479 11.93 -20.83 -5.79
N ARG A 480 12.50 -21.60 -4.86
CA ARG A 480 13.78 -21.26 -4.22
C ARG A 480 14.93 -21.21 -5.21
N ILE A 481 15.02 -22.16 -6.14
CA ILE A 481 16.03 -22.15 -7.20
C ILE A 481 15.90 -20.88 -8.04
N GLY A 482 14.68 -20.58 -8.51
CA GLY A 482 14.42 -19.41 -9.35
C GLY A 482 14.71 -18.09 -8.63
N MET A 483 14.21 -17.92 -7.40
CA MET A 483 14.44 -16.72 -6.60
C MET A 483 15.89 -16.54 -6.20
N GLN A 484 16.64 -17.62 -5.96
CA GLN A 484 18.07 -17.53 -5.73
C GLN A 484 18.79 -16.97 -6.96
N ILE A 485 18.50 -17.49 -8.15
CA ILE A 485 19.10 -17.00 -9.41
C ILE A 485 18.76 -15.54 -9.64
N ILE A 486 17.49 -15.16 -9.43
CA ILE A 486 17.03 -13.78 -9.56
C ILE A 486 17.81 -12.87 -8.61
N ARG A 487 17.82 -13.19 -7.31
CA ARG A 487 18.53 -12.41 -6.28
C ARG A 487 20.02 -12.31 -6.60
N ASP A 488 20.67 -13.43 -6.84
CA ASP A 488 22.13 -13.48 -7.01
C ASP A 488 22.56 -12.73 -8.28
N THR A 489 21.76 -12.80 -9.36
CA THR A 489 22.02 -12.01 -10.59
C THR A 489 21.90 -10.52 -10.33
N VAL A 490 20.84 -10.09 -9.63
CA VAL A 490 20.64 -8.67 -9.31
C VAL A 490 21.71 -8.14 -8.35
N LEU A 491 22.07 -8.90 -7.32
CA LEU A 491 23.09 -8.51 -6.34
C LEU A 491 24.51 -8.52 -6.92
N ALA A 492 24.75 -9.23 -8.03
CA ALA A 492 26.01 -9.18 -8.76
C ALA A 492 26.19 -7.90 -9.61
N ALA A 493 25.15 -7.06 -9.71
CA ALA A 493 25.26 -5.78 -10.39
C ALA A 493 26.36 -4.91 -9.77
N PRO A 494 27.04 -4.05 -10.57
CA PRO A 494 28.11 -3.18 -10.06
C PRO A 494 27.61 -2.03 -9.18
N ARG A 495 26.33 -2.03 -8.80
CA ARG A 495 25.64 -1.01 -8.01
C ARG A 495 24.58 -1.68 -7.13
N PRO A 496 24.20 -1.08 -5.99
CA PRO A 496 23.11 -1.59 -5.17
C PRO A 496 21.77 -1.45 -5.91
N ILE A 497 20.98 -2.51 -5.92
CA ILE A 497 19.65 -2.54 -6.54
C ILE A 497 18.63 -3.00 -5.49
N TYR A 498 17.59 -2.22 -5.27
CA TYR A 498 16.47 -2.60 -4.41
C TYR A 498 15.58 -3.64 -5.12
N ILE A 499 15.12 -4.65 -4.39
CA ILE A 499 14.33 -5.76 -4.96
C ILE A 499 13.02 -5.81 -4.19
N ASP A 500 11.91 -5.67 -4.89
CA ASP A 500 10.58 -5.67 -4.32
C ASP A 500 9.70 -6.78 -4.91
N ALA A 501 9.01 -7.50 -4.04
CA ALA A 501 8.18 -8.65 -4.38
C ALA A 501 6.70 -8.28 -4.42
N SER A 502 6.07 -8.52 -5.57
CA SER A 502 4.64 -8.38 -5.86
C SER A 502 4.04 -9.74 -6.22
N ILE A 503 2.74 -9.92 -5.90
CA ILE A 503 1.99 -11.18 -6.03
C ILE A 503 2.86 -12.39 -5.66
N ALA A 504 3.41 -12.31 -4.46
CA ALA A 504 4.47 -13.15 -3.95
C ALA A 504 4.00 -13.93 -2.73
N PRO A 505 4.46 -15.19 -2.57
CA PRO A 505 4.27 -15.92 -1.33
C PRO A 505 4.74 -15.11 -0.12
N LEU A 506 4.14 -15.33 1.06
CA LEU A 506 4.65 -14.68 2.27
C LEU A 506 6.03 -15.23 2.65
N LEU A 507 6.20 -16.56 2.53
CA LEU A 507 7.46 -17.27 2.72
C LEU A 507 7.73 -18.15 1.48
N PRO A 508 8.99 -18.37 1.10
CA PRO A 508 10.23 -17.92 1.76
C PRO A 508 10.59 -16.44 1.51
N SER A 509 11.10 -15.73 2.51
CA SER A 509 11.28 -14.26 2.49
C SER A 509 12.71 -13.77 2.20
N GLY A 510 13.73 -14.64 2.26
CA GLY A 510 15.15 -14.25 2.19
C GLY A 510 15.70 -13.84 0.80
N TYR A 511 14.83 -13.44 -0.13
CA TYR A 511 15.22 -13.16 -1.52
C TYR A 511 15.00 -11.71 -1.97
N THR A 512 14.17 -10.94 -1.27
CA THR A 512 13.85 -9.54 -1.64
C THR A 512 13.97 -8.61 -0.44
N HIS A 513 14.20 -7.32 -0.72
CA HIS A 513 14.31 -6.29 0.30
C HIS A 513 12.92 -5.84 0.78
N GLY A 514 11.98 -5.71 -0.15
CA GLY A 514 10.59 -5.38 0.11
C GLY A 514 9.61 -6.43 -0.39
N ARG A 515 8.39 -6.37 0.13
CA ARG A 515 7.25 -7.15 -0.34
C ARG A 515 5.95 -6.35 -0.16
N ARG A 516 5.09 -6.41 -1.18
CA ARG A 516 3.70 -5.96 -1.14
C ARG A 516 2.92 -6.59 0.01
N SER A 517 2.19 -5.76 0.73
CA SER A 517 1.42 -6.14 1.91
C SER A 517 0.11 -6.83 1.54
N GLY A 518 -0.50 -6.44 0.42
CA GLY A 518 -1.79 -6.93 -0.07
C GLY A 518 -1.90 -6.88 -1.59
N VAL A 519 -3.15 -6.96 -2.07
CA VAL A 519 -3.50 -6.90 -3.50
C VAL A 519 -3.23 -5.52 -4.10
N ASP A 520 -3.50 -5.35 -5.39
CA ASP A 520 -3.45 -4.03 -6.03
C ASP A 520 -4.49 -3.09 -5.40
N THR A 521 -4.08 -1.86 -5.10
CA THR A 521 -4.87 -0.84 -4.36
C THR A 521 -6.27 -0.60 -4.91
N THR A 522 -6.49 -0.79 -6.21
CA THR A 522 -7.78 -0.57 -6.85
C THR A 522 -8.70 -1.80 -6.88
N ILE A 523 -8.23 -2.98 -6.45
CA ILE A 523 -9.01 -4.23 -6.53
C ILE A 523 -9.85 -4.42 -5.26
N PRO A 524 -11.19 -4.26 -5.31
CA PRO A 524 -12.05 -4.51 -4.15
C PRO A 524 -12.12 -6.00 -3.80
N LEU A 525 -12.52 -6.34 -2.56
CA LEU A 525 -12.94 -7.70 -2.24
C LEU A 525 -14.42 -7.86 -2.59
N GLN A 526 -14.73 -8.69 -3.58
CA GLN A 526 -16.05 -8.73 -4.21
C GLN A 526 -16.49 -7.32 -4.67
N SER A 527 -17.45 -7.21 -5.58
CA SER A 527 -17.79 -5.87 -6.11
C SER A 527 -18.44 -4.93 -5.08
N ASN A 528 -18.76 -5.40 -3.87
CA ASN A 528 -19.58 -4.67 -2.90
C ASN A 528 -19.21 -4.83 -1.40
N LEU A 529 -18.23 -5.65 -1.01
CA LEU A 529 -17.94 -5.85 0.44
C LEU A 529 -17.08 -4.72 1.00
N TYR A 530 -15.97 -4.38 0.36
CA TYR A 530 -15.15 -3.20 0.70
C TYR A 530 -14.29 -2.74 -0.49
N PRO A 531 -14.00 -1.43 -0.58
CA PRO A 531 -13.21 -0.87 -1.66
C PRO A 531 -11.75 -1.36 -1.61
N GLY A 532 -11.05 -1.34 -2.75
CA GLY A 532 -9.65 -1.77 -2.82
C GLY A 532 -8.72 -1.03 -1.86
N ILE A 533 -8.98 0.26 -1.60
CA ILE A 533 -8.23 1.05 -0.60
C ILE A 533 -8.35 0.43 0.80
N GLU A 534 -9.57 0.10 1.22
CA GLU A 534 -9.79 -0.47 2.55
C GLU A 534 -9.23 -1.89 2.64
N ARG A 535 -9.34 -2.67 1.55
CA ARG A 535 -8.65 -3.96 1.41
C ARG A 535 -7.15 -3.82 1.62
N GLN A 536 -6.54 -2.82 1.00
CA GLN A 536 -5.11 -2.58 1.12
C GLN A 536 -4.71 -2.10 2.52
N ALA A 537 -5.54 -1.25 3.13
CA ALA A 537 -5.36 -0.78 4.50
C ALA A 537 -5.36 -1.94 5.51
N LEU A 538 -6.32 -2.84 5.35
CA LEU A 538 -6.45 -4.07 6.13
C LEU A 538 -5.19 -4.91 6.03
N ASN A 539 -4.77 -5.25 4.81
CA ASN A 539 -3.59 -6.10 4.61
C ASN A 539 -2.30 -5.45 5.11
N SER A 540 -2.16 -4.12 4.95
CA SER A 540 -1.03 -3.37 5.51
C SER A 540 -1.01 -3.42 7.03
N ALA A 541 -2.16 -3.19 7.68
CA ALA A 541 -2.28 -3.28 9.13
C ALA A 541 -2.11 -4.71 9.66
N ALA A 542 -2.51 -5.74 8.89
CA ALA A 542 -2.43 -7.15 9.27
C ALA A 542 -1.05 -7.77 9.05
N SER A 543 -0.19 -7.14 8.23
CA SER A 543 1.15 -7.63 7.90
C SER A 543 2.30 -6.87 8.56
N TRP A 544 2.02 -5.90 9.44
CA TRP A 544 3.02 -5.06 10.11
C TRP A 544 4.22 -5.84 10.67
N TRP A 545 3.98 -7.01 11.25
CA TRP A 545 5.00 -7.80 11.94
C TRP A 545 6.07 -8.33 10.99
N THR A 546 5.80 -8.38 9.69
CA THR A 546 6.74 -8.79 8.64
C THR A 546 7.81 -7.71 8.38
N ASN A 547 7.50 -6.45 8.72
CA ASN A 547 8.39 -5.31 8.56
C ASN A 547 9.56 -5.39 9.53
N GLY A 548 10.78 -5.33 9.00
CA GLY A 548 12.00 -5.44 9.79
C GLY A 548 12.31 -6.85 10.28
N THR A 549 11.40 -7.82 10.18
CA THR A 549 11.61 -9.21 10.61
C THR A 549 11.79 -10.17 9.42
N LEU A 550 10.83 -10.22 8.48
CA LEU A 550 10.87 -11.07 7.29
C LEU A 550 11.42 -10.32 6.08
N TYR A 551 11.01 -9.06 5.92
CA TYR A 551 11.44 -8.15 4.87
C TYR A 551 12.04 -6.91 5.52
N GLN A 552 12.93 -6.21 4.82
CA GLN A 552 13.46 -4.96 5.34
C GLN A 552 12.35 -3.90 5.38
N HIS A 553 11.50 -3.86 4.36
CA HIS A 553 10.39 -2.91 4.25
C HIS A 553 9.12 -3.59 3.76
N ASN A 554 7.97 -3.09 4.21
CA ASN A 554 6.69 -3.46 3.64
C ASN A 554 6.34 -2.47 2.52
N ASP A 555 5.71 -2.99 1.47
CA ASP A 555 5.13 -2.17 0.41
C ASP A 555 3.60 -2.12 0.58
N PRO A 556 3.01 -0.99 1.00
CA PRO A 556 1.56 -0.81 1.04
C PRO A 556 0.95 -0.53 -0.34
N ASP A 557 1.65 -0.83 -1.43
CA ASP A 557 1.30 -0.48 -2.81
C ASP A 557 1.23 1.04 -3.01
N MET A 558 0.82 1.50 -4.19
CA MET A 558 0.97 2.91 -4.59
C MET A 558 -0.08 3.85 -3.97
N ALA A 559 0.34 5.09 -3.71
CA ALA A 559 -0.56 6.17 -3.33
C ALA A 559 -1.26 6.77 -4.57
N ILE A 560 -2.60 6.74 -4.57
CA ILE A 560 -3.46 7.29 -5.64
C ILE A 560 -4.57 8.17 -5.03
N PRO A 561 -4.25 9.39 -4.55
CA PRO A 561 -5.19 10.19 -3.75
C PRO A 561 -6.40 10.74 -4.53
N GLU A 562 -6.37 10.75 -5.85
CA GLU A 562 -7.49 11.17 -6.69
C GLU A 562 -7.94 10.09 -7.68
N ASN A 563 -7.05 9.15 -8.02
CA ASN A 563 -7.24 8.09 -9.01
C ASN A 563 -7.61 8.67 -10.38
N ILE A 564 -6.76 9.55 -10.90
CA ILE A 564 -6.98 10.27 -12.17
C ILE A 564 -7.18 9.28 -13.34
N ALA A 565 -6.58 8.09 -13.23
CA ALA A 565 -6.71 6.97 -14.17
C ALA A 565 -8.15 6.53 -14.45
N ASN A 566 -9.06 6.77 -13.49
CA ASN A 566 -10.46 6.37 -13.59
C ASN A 566 -11.35 7.51 -14.16
N GLY A 567 -10.74 8.50 -14.81
CA GLY A 567 -11.44 9.62 -15.44
C GLY A 567 -12.26 10.43 -14.42
N PHE A 568 -13.60 10.37 -14.55
CA PHE A 568 -14.55 11.12 -13.71
C PHE A 568 -14.98 10.37 -12.44
N SER A 569 -14.71 9.07 -12.37
CA SER A 569 -14.97 8.24 -11.20
C SER A 569 -13.80 8.31 -10.20
N LYS A 570 -13.47 9.55 -9.80
CA LYS A 570 -12.35 9.89 -8.90
C LYS A 570 -12.63 9.50 -7.46
N PHE A 571 -11.57 9.33 -6.68
CA PHE A 571 -11.71 9.16 -5.23
C PHE A 571 -12.16 10.45 -4.54
N SER A 572 -13.01 10.29 -3.53
CA SER A 572 -13.37 11.38 -2.62
C SER A 572 -12.16 11.84 -1.80
N GLY A 573 -12.25 13.02 -1.19
CA GLY A 573 -11.17 13.61 -0.40
C GLY A 573 -10.84 12.77 0.82
N ASN A 574 -11.88 12.25 1.47
CA ASN A 574 -11.68 11.34 2.58
C ASN A 574 -11.11 9.97 2.13
N TYR A 575 -11.54 9.44 0.98
CA TYR A 575 -10.94 8.22 0.43
C TYR A 575 -9.45 8.36 0.14
N GLY A 576 -9.04 9.44 -0.53
CA GLY A 576 -7.63 9.74 -0.77
C GLY A 576 -6.84 9.94 0.53
N ARG A 577 -7.47 10.53 1.55
CA ARG A 577 -6.87 10.71 2.88
C ARG A 577 -6.68 9.39 3.64
N LEU A 578 -7.64 8.48 3.58
CA LEU A 578 -7.54 7.14 4.16
C LEU A 578 -6.35 6.39 3.54
N LEU A 579 -6.23 6.41 2.21
CA LEU A 579 -5.10 5.79 1.52
C LEU A 579 -3.77 6.44 1.90
N ALA A 580 -3.70 7.78 1.95
CA ALA A 580 -2.48 8.48 2.39
C ALA A 580 -2.01 8.03 3.78
N THR A 581 -2.93 7.86 4.74
CA THR A 581 -2.61 7.33 6.07
C THR A 581 -2.01 5.92 6.00
N VAL A 582 -2.56 5.06 5.14
CA VAL A 582 -2.07 3.70 4.91
C VAL A 582 -0.66 3.70 4.34
N ASN A 583 -0.39 4.48 3.28
CA ASN A 583 0.95 4.53 2.68
C ASN A 583 1.98 5.12 3.64
N ILE A 584 1.66 6.21 4.35
CA ILE A 584 2.59 6.88 5.27
C ILE A 584 2.99 5.99 6.45
N LEU A 585 2.05 5.16 6.95
CA LEU A 585 2.26 4.28 8.10
C LEU A 585 2.51 2.81 7.72
N GLY A 586 2.62 2.51 6.42
CA GLY A 586 2.69 1.15 5.88
C GLY A 586 4.06 0.47 5.98
N GLY A 587 5.11 1.21 6.34
CA GLY A 587 6.40 0.64 6.73
C GLY A 587 7.45 0.49 5.66
N GLY A 588 7.44 1.33 4.63
CA GLY A 588 8.47 1.26 3.63
C GLY A 588 8.16 2.10 2.42
N HIS A 589 7.37 1.57 1.49
CA HIS A 589 7.25 2.25 0.21
C HIS A 589 6.29 3.43 0.28
N LEU A 590 6.74 4.55 -0.28
CA LEU A 590 5.88 5.69 -0.61
C LEU A 590 6.07 6.04 -2.08
N LEU A 591 5.45 5.22 -2.94
CA LEU A 591 5.43 5.43 -4.39
C LEU A 591 4.09 6.07 -4.78
N MET A 592 4.14 7.24 -5.38
CA MET A 592 2.98 7.85 -6.02
C MET A 592 2.63 7.03 -7.28
N GLY A 593 1.38 6.61 -7.40
CA GLY A 593 0.84 5.99 -8.61
C GLY A 593 -0.01 6.93 -9.46
N ASP A 594 -0.41 8.08 -8.91
CA ASP A 594 -1.27 9.06 -9.59
C ASP A 594 -0.47 10.02 -10.48
N ASN A 595 -1.18 10.72 -11.37
CA ASN A 595 -0.55 11.69 -12.28
C ASN A 595 -0.37 13.06 -11.60
N THR A 596 0.74 13.21 -10.87
CA THR A 596 0.97 14.34 -9.95
C THR A 596 0.78 15.77 -10.48
N PRO A 597 1.09 16.12 -11.74
CA PRO A 597 0.86 17.47 -12.25
C PRO A 597 -0.63 17.83 -12.42
N PHE A 598 -1.55 16.88 -12.23
CA PHE A 598 -2.99 17.09 -12.36
C PHE A 598 -3.75 16.87 -11.02
N LEU A 599 -3.04 16.51 -9.95
CA LEU A 599 -3.63 16.33 -8.63
C LEU A 599 -4.02 17.67 -8.03
N ALA A 600 -5.26 17.76 -7.53
CA ALA A 600 -5.69 18.96 -6.82
C ALA A 600 -4.83 19.23 -5.57
N GLU A 601 -4.64 20.51 -5.22
CA GLU A 601 -3.78 20.93 -4.10
C GLU A 601 -4.12 20.24 -2.78
N ASP A 602 -5.42 20.08 -2.47
CA ASP A 602 -5.89 19.40 -1.27
C ASP A 602 -5.57 17.90 -1.24
N ARG A 603 -5.37 17.29 -2.43
CA ARG A 603 -5.08 15.86 -2.62
C ARG A 603 -3.59 15.56 -2.56
N ILE A 604 -2.77 16.44 -3.13
CA ILE A 604 -1.31 16.29 -3.09
C ILE A 604 -0.71 16.80 -1.78
N ALA A 605 -1.40 17.68 -1.03
CA ALA A 605 -0.89 18.28 0.21
C ALA A 605 -0.27 17.29 1.23
N PRO A 606 -0.85 16.10 1.52
CA PRO A 606 -0.20 15.08 2.35
C PRO A 606 1.20 14.67 1.89
N PHE A 607 1.41 14.61 0.57
CA PHE A 607 2.62 14.18 -0.10
C PHE A 607 3.60 15.34 -0.36
N LEU A 608 3.22 16.57 0.01
CA LEU A 608 4.10 17.73 0.08
C LEU A 608 4.51 18.07 1.52
N ASN A 609 3.89 17.45 2.53
CA ASN A 609 4.15 17.74 3.94
C ASN A 609 5.43 17.01 4.42
N PRO A 610 6.52 17.74 4.74
CA PRO A 610 7.79 17.13 5.14
C PRO A 610 7.69 16.28 6.40
N THR A 611 6.76 16.60 7.31
CA THR A 611 6.55 15.82 8.54
C THR A 611 6.07 14.41 8.22
N LEU A 612 5.14 14.28 7.27
CA LEU A 612 4.55 13.01 6.86
C LEU A 612 5.53 12.19 6.01
N ILE A 613 6.26 12.86 5.11
CA ILE A 613 7.25 12.20 4.26
C ILE A 613 8.40 11.66 5.12
N ASN A 614 8.88 12.44 6.11
CA ASN A 614 9.90 11.98 7.05
C ASN A 614 9.43 10.83 7.93
N LEU A 615 8.12 10.72 8.20
CA LEU A 615 7.54 9.59 8.89
C LEU A 615 7.59 8.32 8.01
N ALA A 616 7.17 8.41 6.75
CA ALA A 616 7.25 7.29 5.80
C ALA A 616 8.69 6.81 5.60
N LYS A 617 9.65 7.75 5.48
CA LYS A 617 11.09 7.47 5.33
C LYS A 617 11.72 6.73 6.52
N LYS A 618 11.04 6.59 7.66
CA LYS A 618 11.51 5.72 8.74
C LYS A 618 11.43 4.24 8.36
N GLY A 619 10.54 3.88 7.42
CA GLY A 619 10.37 2.50 6.96
C GLY A 619 9.87 1.55 8.05
N ILE A 620 9.07 2.06 9.00
CA ILE A 620 8.51 1.31 10.13
C ILE A 620 7.00 1.17 9.93
N ALA A 621 6.50 -0.07 9.90
CA ALA A 621 5.07 -0.33 9.78
C ALA A 621 4.36 -0.07 11.12
N ALA A 622 3.22 0.64 11.07
CA ALA A 622 2.36 0.79 12.23
C ALA A 622 1.57 -0.49 12.50
N ARG A 623 1.53 -0.89 13.77
CA ARG A 623 0.78 -2.07 14.23
C ARG A 623 -0.61 -1.69 14.72
N PRO A 624 -1.61 -2.57 14.60
CA PRO A 624 -2.95 -2.29 15.09
C PRO A 624 -3.01 -2.30 16.62
N ALA A 625 -3.82 -1.41 17.20
CA ALA A 625 -4.14 -1.46 18.62
C ALA A 625 -4.97 -2.70 18.97
N SER A 626 -5.87 -3.09 18.06
CA SER A 626 -6.69 -4.29 18.10
C SER A 626 -7.04 -4.71 16.67
N MET A 627 -7.28 -5.99 16.44
CA MET A 627 -7.68 -6.50 15.13
C MET A 627 -9.19 -6.46 14.95
N THR A 628 -9.65 -5.97 13.81
CA THR A 628 -11.05 -6.12 13.38
C THR A 628 -11.24 -7.47 12.68
N ASN A 629 -12.48 -7.90 12.46
CA ASN A 629 -12.78 -9.15 11.76
C ASN A 629 -12.75 -8.92 10.26
N TYR A 630 -12.07 -9.77 9.49
CA TYR A 630 -11.88 -9.58 8.05
C TYR A 630 -12.72 -10.55 7.23
N TYR A 631 -12.96 -11.76 7.74
CA TYR A 631 -13.71 -12.81 7.04
C TYR A 631 -15.22 -12.74 7.31
N HIS A 632 -15.69 -11.68 7.97
CA HIS A 632 -17.07 -11.52 8.39
C HIS A 632 -17.81 -10.42 7.60
N LYS A 633 -19.11 -10.31 7.87
CA LYS A 633 -20.18 -9.57 7.16
C LYS A 633 -20.00 -8.03 7.07
N GLY A 634 -18.86 -7.54 6.58
CA GLY A 634 -18.60 -6.11 6.39
C GLY A 634 -18.03 -5.40 7.61
N GLU A 635 -17.17 -6.06 8.39
CA GLU A 635 -16.34 -5.36 9.38
C GLU A 635 -15.19 -4.61 8.68
N HIS A 636 -14.89 -3.41 9.17
CA HIS A 636 -13.94 -2.47 8.54
C HIS A 636 -12.48 -2.74 8.92
N ALA A 637 -11.53 -2.14 8.20
CA ALA A 637 -10.12 -2.15 8.58
C ALA A 637 -9.89 -1.56 10.00
N PRO A 638 -8.78 -1.89 10.68
CA PRO A 638 -8.53 -1.39 12.04
C PRO A 638 -8.59 0.15 12.10
N PRO A 639 -9.41 0.74 12.99
CA PRO A 639 -9.55 2.19 13.07
C PRO A 639 -8.34 2.86 13.73
N GLN A 640 -7.52 2.09 14.46
CA GLN A 640 -6.35 2.60 15.18
C GLN A 640 -5.13 1.72 14.90
N ILE A 641 -4.14 2.31 14.25
CA ILE A 641 -2.80 1.75 14.06
C ILE A 641 -1.77 2.71 14.67
N TYR A 642 -0.65 2.20 15.16
CA TYR A 642 0.40 3.04 15.72
C TYR A 642 1.80 2.46 15.57
N LEU A 643 2.78 3.35 15.55
CA LEU A 643 4.20 3.02 15.70
C LEU A 643 4.80 3.78 16.87
N THR A 644 5.94 3.30 17.36
CA THR A 644 6.76 4.01 18.35
C THR A 644 7.94 4.65 17.63
N ASP A 645 8.07 5.96 17.75
CA ASP A 645 9.25 6.66 17.26
C ASP A 645 10.45 6.42 18.19
N THR A 646 11.66 6.62 17.67
CA THR A 646 12.96 6.49 18.34
C THR A 646 13.08 7.29 19.64
N ASN A 647 12.33 8.39 19.79
CA ASN A 647 12.28 9.20 21.00
C ASN A 647 11.22 8.72 22.02
N GLY A 648 10.50 7.63 21.73
CA GLY A 648 9.44 7.06 22.56
C GLY A 648 8.03 7.55 22.24
N ASP A 649 7.88 8.60 21.43
CA ASP A 649 6.58 9.14 21.01
C ASP A 649 5.76 8.06 20.30
N LYS A 650 4.43 8.13 20.45
CA LYS A 650 3.51 7.27 19.70
C LYS A 650 2.93 8.05 18.53
N ILE A 651 3.08 7.51 17.33
CA ILE A 651 2.45 8.04 16.13
C ILE A 651 1.26 7.16 15.79
N VAL A 652 0.05 7.73 15.77
CA VAL A 652 -1.21 7.00 15.71
C VAL A 652 -1.99 7.43 14.46
N GLY A 653 -2.27 6.49 13.57
CA GLY A 653 -3.28 6.66 12.53
C GLY A 653 -4.65 6.34 13.12
N LEU A 654 -5.59 7.30 13.04
CA LEU A 654 -6.96 7.16 13.54
C LEU A 654 -7.95 7.41 12.41
N SER A 655 -8.70 6.39 12.02
CA SER A 655 -9.53 6.40 10.81
C SER A 655 -10.97 5.98 11.10
N ASN A 656 -11.91 6.68 10.45
CA ASN A 656 -13.28 6.26 10.28
C ASN A 656 -13.48 5.67 8.89
N TRP A 657 -13.50 4.33 8.81
CA TRP A 657 -13.70 3.61 7.55
C TRP A 657 -15.15 3.63 7.04
N SER A 658 -16.11 4.05 7.86
CA SER A 658 -17.48 4.26 7.37
C SER A 658 -17.52 5.50 6.50
N MET A 659 -17.91 5.33 5.24
CA MET A 659 -18.13 6.43 4.30
C MET A 659 -19.53 7.02 4.38
N THR A 660 -20.35 6.64 5.35
CA THR A 660 -21.74 7.15 5.47
C THR A 660 -22.11 7.57 6.89
N ALA A 661 -21.36 7.15 7.92
CA ALA A 661 -21.67 7.43 9.31
C ALA A 661 -20.51 8.12 10.03
N THR A 662 -20.85 9.07 10.91
CA THR A 662 -19.91 9.62 11.88
C THR A 662 -19.52 8.57 12.92
N ALA A 663 -18.31 8.67 13.48
CA ALA A 663 -17.85 7.73 14.49
C ALA A 663 -17.05 8.46 15.59
N SER A 664 -17.37 8.16 16.86
CA SER A 664 -16.51 8.56 17.97
C SER A 664 -15.35 7.58 18.08
N ARG A 665 -14.12 8.06 17.88
CA ARG A 665 -12.90 7.26 17.98
C ARG A 665 -12.08 7.71 19.19
N THR A 666 -11.66 6.74 19.99
CA THR A 666 -10.87 6.98 21.20
C THR A 666 -9.54 6.27 21.09
N VAL A 667 -8.47 7.02 21.35
CA VAL A 667 -7.12 6.51 21.51
C VAL A 667 -6.85 6.37 23.00
N THR A 668 -6.91 5.14 23.50
CA THR A 668 -6.53 4.82 24.89
C THR A 668 -5.01 4.70 24.98
N PHE A 669 -4.38 5.46 25.87
CA PHE A 669 -2.91 5.49 25.96
C PHE A 669 -2.32 4.17 26.45
N ALA A 670 -3.04 3.44 27.31
CA ALA A 670 -2.62 2.10 27.74
C ALA A 670 -2.51 1.10 26.57
N ASP A 671 -3.39 1.18 25.56
CA ASP A 671 -3.34 0.32 24.37
C ASP A 671 -2.11 0.58 23.49
N LEU A 672 -1.50 1.76 23.65
CA LEU A 672 -0.25 2.18 23.01
C LEU A 672 0.99 1.82 23.85
N GLY A 673 0.81 1.18 25.01
CA GLY A 673 1.89 0.92 25.98
C GLY A 673 2.34 2.16 26.76
N LEU A 674 1.51 3.20 26.82
CA LEU A 674 1.79 4.43 27.59
C LEU A 674 1.11 4.39 28.96
N SER A 675 1.70 5.07 29.95
CA SER A 675 1.10 5.20 31.28
C SER A 675 -0.23 5.95 31.23
N PRO A 676 -1.32 5.43 31.81
CA PRO A 676 -2.63 6.09 31.79
C PRO A 676 -2.69 7.33 32.69
N THR A 677 -1.75 7.52 33.62
CA THR A 677 -1.73 8.66 34.56
C THR A 677 -0.81 9.80 34.14
N THR A 678 -0.02 9.60 33.08
CA THR A 678 0.87 10.63 32.54
C THR A 678 0.09 11.53 31.58
N ALA A 679 0.37 12.84 31.67
CA ALA A 679 -0.16 13.82 30.74
C ALA A 679 0.70 13.86 29.46
N TYR A 680 0.06 13.71 28.30
CA TYR A 680 0.72 13.75 27.00
C TYR A 680 0.18 14.89 26.14
N THR A 681 1.08 15.56 25.44
CA THR A 681 0.73 16.50 24.38
C THR A 681 0.32 15.70 23.14
N VAL A 682 -0.86 16.00 22.59
CA VAL A 682 -1.38 15.40 21.36
C VAL A 682 -1.35 16.45 20.24
N THR A 683 -0.72 16.10 19.12
CA THR A 683 -0.66 16.95 17.92
C THR A 683 -1.16 16.21 16.69
N GLU A 684 -1.88 16.88 15.80
CA GLU A 684 -2.35 16.35 14.52
C GLU A 684 -1.39 16.75 13.40
N LEU A 685 -0.89 15.77 12.64
CA LEU A 685 0.26 15.94 11.74
C LEU A 685 -0.12 16.38 10.32
N TYR A 686 -1.35 16.15 9.86
CA TYR A 686 -1.78 16.65 8.55
C TYR A 686 -1.88 18.18 8.54
N GLY A 687 -2.54 18.75 9.54
CA GLY A 687 -2.73 20.18 9.73
C GLY A 687 -1.62 20.87 10.51
N GLY A 688 -0.71 20.11 11.15
CA GLY A 688 0.40 20.66 11.91
C GLY A 688 -0.06 21.45 13.15
N THR A 689 -1.00 20.89 13.91
CA THR A 689 -1.64 21.60 15.04
C THR A 689 -1.50 20.84 16.36
N LYS A 690 -1.48 21.59 17.47
CA LYS A 690 -1.53 21.05 18.83
C LYS A 690 -2.98 21.00 19.30
N LEU A 691 -3.48 19.79 19.55
CA LEU A 691 -4.86 19.57 20.01
C LEU A 691 -5.02 19.80 21.51
N GLY A 692 -3.96 19.61 22.29
CA GLY A 692 -3.97 19.84 23.73
C GLY A 692 -3.11 18.85 24.50
N THR A 693 -3.32 18.80 25.81
CA THR A 693 -2.68 17.85 26.73
C THR A 693 -3.76 16.97 27.36
N PHE A 694 -3.56 15.66 27.31
CA PHE A 694 -4.56 14.67 27.73
C PHE A 694 -3.93 13.62 28.65
N THR A 695 -4.74 12.98 29.49
CA THR A 695 -4.33 11.89 30.39
C THR A 695 -5.29 10.72 30.18
N GLY A 696 -4.79 9.49 30.17
CA GLY A 696 -5.58 8.27 29.95
C GLY A 696 -5.98 8.02 28.49
N SER A 697 -6.61 9.00 27.83
CA SER A 697 -7.06 8.87 26.44
C SER A 697 -7.27 10.21 25.73
N TYR A 698 -7.44 10.14 24.40
CA TYR A 698 -7.93 11.22 23.55
C TYR A 698 -9.09 10.72 22.69
N THR A 699 -10.18 11.49 22.61
CA THR A 699 -11.38 11.13 21.82
C THR A 699 -11.68 12.20 20.77
N ARG A 700 -12.04 11.76 19.56
CA ARG A 700 -12.46 12.60 18.44
C ARG A 700 -13.74 12.04 17.82
N THR A 701 -14.74 12.89 17.62
CA THR A 701 -15.85 12.58 16.70
C THR A 701 -15.36 12.80 15.28
N GLN A 702 -15.24 11.72 14.52
CA GLN A 702 -14.80 11.72 13.13
C GLN A 702 -16.00 11.70 12.17
N GLN A 703 -15.90 12.50 11.12
CA GLN A 703 -16.83 12.51 9.99
C GLN A 703 -16.71 11.23 9.16
N PRO A 704 -17.70 10.92 8.29
CA PRO A 704 -17.59 9.78 7.37
C PRO A 704 -16.29 9.84 6.57
N GLY A 705 -15.53 8.74 6.55
CA GLY A 705 -14.25 8.63 5.84
C GLY A 705 -13.07 9.37 6.47
N GLU A 706 -13.27 10.13 7.54
CA GLU A 706 -12.21 10.99 8.08
C GLU A 706 -11.03 10.17 8.64
N SER A 707 -9.80 10.60 8.34
CA SER A 707 -8.57 10.01 8.86
C SER A 707 -7.58 11.09 9.30
N VAL A 708 -6.94 10.86 10.44
CA VAL A 708 -5.91 11.75 11.00
C VAL A 708 -4.68 10.98 11.46
N ILE A 709 -3.53 11.65 11.50
CA ILE A 709 -2.32 11.12 12.11
C ILE A 709 -1.99 11.97 13.34
N LEU A 710 -1.92 11.33 14.50
CA LEU A 710 -1.64 11.95 15.77
C LEU A 710 -0.22 11.61 16.22
N ARG A 711 0.45 12.56 16.86
CA ARG A 711 1.62 12.30 17.71
C ARG A 711 1.22 12.50 19.17
N VAL A 712 1.50 11.49 19.99
CA VAL A 712 1.32 11.51 21.45
C VAL A 712 2.72 11.54 22.08
N SER A 713 3.05 12.65 22.74
CA SER A 713 4.39 12.91 23.27
C SER A 713 4.35 13.43 24.70
N THR A 714 5.36 13.07 25.50
CA THR A 714 5.61 13.73 26.80
C THR A 714 6.21 15.12 26.64
N THR A 715 6.71 15.46 25.46
CA THR A 715 7.31 16.75 25.16
C THR A 715 6.24 17.76 24.74
N ALA A 716 6.37 19.00 25.21
CA ALA A 716 5.50 20.09 24.77
C ALA A 716 5.72 20.40 23.28
N SER A 717 4.66 20.83 22.60
CA SER A 717 4.72 21.24 21.19
C SER A 717 4.57 22.75 21.02
N SER A 718 5.41 23.31 20.15
CA SER A 718 5.34 24.70 19.67
C SER A 718 4.37 24.88 18.50
N LEU A 719 3.72 23.81 18.04
CA LEU A 719 2.70 23.91 16.98
C LEU A 719 1.51 24.76 17.46
N PRO A 720 0.89 25.53 16.55
CA PRO A 720 -0.28 26.35 16.88
C PRO A 720 -1.49 25.48 17.22
N SER A 721 -2.45 26.03 17.97
CA SER A 721 -3.76 25.41 18.12
C SER A 721 -4.53 25.41 16.79
N PRO A 722 -5.51 24.51 16.59
CA PRO A 722 -6.39 24.55 15.43
C PRO A 722 -7.02 25.93 15.21
N ALA A 723 -7.12 26.33 13.94
CA ALA A 723 -7.77 27.58 13.57
C ALA A 723 -9.28 27.53 13.89
N VAL A 724 -9.85 28.69 14.25
CA VAL A 724 -11.28 28.81 14.58
C VAL A 724 -12.09 28.96 13.29
N ASN A 725 -13.19 28.20 13.17
CA ASN A 725 -14.14 28.38 12.07
C ASN A 725 -14.90 29.70 12.23
N LEU A 726 -14.60 30.66 11.36
CA LEU A 726 -15.17 32.01 11.34
C LEU A 726 -16.60 32.04 10.77
N ALA A 727 -17.00 30.99 10.04
CA ALA A 727 -18.34 30.85 9.47
C ALA A 727 -19.34 30.24 10.46
N LEU A 728 -18.87 29.58 11.53
CA LEU A 728 -19.74 28.91 12.51
C LEU A 728 -20.72 29.90 13.15
N GLY A 729 -22.01 29.58 13.09
CA GLY A 729 -23.12 30.38 13.62
C GLY A 729 -23.37 31.70 12.87
N LYS A 730 -22.75 31.92 11.71
CA LYS A 730 -22.95 33.13 10.90
C LYS A 730 -24.22 33.04 10.07
N THR A 731 -24.69 34.20 9.60
CA THR A 731 -25.87 34.24 8.72
C THR A 731 -25.47 33.73 7.34
N ALA A 732 -26.22 32.75 6.83
CA ALA A 732 -26.07 32.24 5.48
C ALA A 732 -27.35 32.48 4.66
N THR A 733 -27.18 32.73 3.36
CA THR A 733 -28.27 32.91 2.38
C THR A 733 -27.96 32.14 1.11
N ALA A 734 -28.97 31.66 0.39
CA ALA A 734 -28.81 30.88 -0.83
C ALA A 734 -29.65 31.40 -1.99
N SER A 735 -29.33 30.97 -3.21
CA SER A 735 -30.13 31.25 -4.42
C SER A 735 -31.55 30.72 -4.32
N THR A 736 -31.69 29.47 -3.87
CA THR A 736 -32.94 28.73 -3.72
C THR A 736 -32.83 27.75 -2.55
N VAL A 737 -33.97 27.23 -2.08
CA VAL A 737 -34.04 26.30 -0.95
C VAL A 737 -35.08 25.23 -1.27
N TRP A 738 -34.72 23.95 -1.15
CA TRP A 738 -35.61 22.80 -1.36
C TRP A 738 -36.88 22.82 -0.49
N GLY A 739 -36.75 23.28 0.74
CA GLY A 739 -37.86 23.38 1.69
C GLY A 739 -37.37 23.42 3.13
N THR A 740 -38.31 23.30 4.07
CA THR A 740 -38.01 23.29 5.51
C THR A 740 -37.01 22.19 5.88
N GLY A 741 -35.99 22.54 6.65
CA GLY A 741 -34.89 21.65 7.05
C GLY A 741 -33.67 21.68 6.13
N TYR A 742 -33.75 22.37 4.97
CA TYR A 742 -32.67 22.50 3.98
C TYR A 742 -32.22 23.94 3.77
N GLU A 743 -32.48 24.82 4.75
CA GLU A 743 -32.19 26.24 4.66
C GLU A 743 -30.68 26.53 4.58
N ALA A 744 -30.33 27.73 4.11
CA ALA A 744 -28.94 28.15 4.02
C ALA A 744 -28.19 28.11 5.36
N SER A 745 -28.87 28.34 6.49
CA SER A 745 -28.25 28.31 7.82
C SER A 745 -27.62 26.96 8.20
N LYS A 746 -28.01 25.88 7.53
CA LYS A 746 -27.47 24.53 7.74
C LYS A 746 -26.00 24.40 7.38
N VAL A 747 -25.46 25.23 6.48
CA VAL A 747 -24.02 25.15 6.12
C VAL A 747 -23.08 25.77 7.14
N THR A 748 -23.62 26.34 8.23
CA THR A 748 -22.86 27.08 9.24
C THR A 748 -23.22 26.65 10.65
N ASP A 749 -23.97 25.57 10.83
CA ASP A 749 -24.42 25.11 12.14
C ASP A 749 -23.45 24.11 12.81
N GLY A 750 -22.46 23.61 12.07
CA GLY A 750 -21.44 22.68 12.56
C GLY A 750 -21.96 21.25 12.69
N ASP A 751 -23.14 20.94 12.15
CA ASP A 751 -23.75 19.62 12.15
C ASP A 751 -23.70 19.01 10.74
N ALA A 752 -22.75 18.10 10.54
CA ALA A 752 -22.57 17.36 9.28
C ALA A 752 -23.77 16.47 8.89
N GLY A 753 -24.75 16.26 9.80
CA GLY A 753 -26.01 15.59 9.51
C GLY A 753 -27.05 16.50 8.84
N THR A 754 -26.88 17.82 8.90
CA THR A 754 -27.75 18.77 8.21
C THR A 754 -27.11 19.26 6.90
N ARG A 755 -27.91 19.87 6.02
CA ARG A 755 -27.41 20.41 4.74
C ARG A 755 -28.31 21.49 4.19
N TRP A 756 -27.72 22.46 3.49
CA TRP A 756 -28.46 23.23 2.51
C TRP A 756 -28.69 22.38 1.25
N SER A 757 -29.84 22.53 0.62
CA SER A 757 -30.12 21.96 -0.71
C SER A 757 -30.85 22.98 -1.56
N ALA A 758 -30.40 23.14 -2.81
CA ALA A 758 -31.11 23.94 -3.81
C ALA A 758 -32.50 23.34 -4.12
N ASP A 759 -33.39 24.15 -4.68
CA ASP A 759 -34.77 23.76 -5.00
C ASP A 759 -34.86 22.66 -6.08
N GLY A 760 -36.01 21.99 -6.14
CA GLY A 760 -36.30 20.95 -7.12
C GLY A 760 -36.11 21.42 -8.56
N GLY A 761 -35.19 20.79 -9.29
CA GLY A 761 -34.87 21.15 -10.67
C GLY A 761 -33.86 22.31 -10.82
N ALA A 762 -33.40 22.90 -9.72
CA ALA A 762 -32.40 23.97 -9.72
C ALA A 762 -30.97 23.40 -9.71
N TYR A 763 -30.46 22.99 -10.88
CA TYR A 763 -29.15 22.35 -11.03
C TYR A 763 -27.99 23.35 -11.14
N ASN A 764 -28.09 24.28 -12.09
CA ASN A 764 -27.00 25.18 -12.47
C ASN A 764 -27.20 26.56 -11.86
N ASN A 765 -26.11 27.34 -11.77
CA ASN A 765 -26.10 28.72 -11.27
C ASN A 765 -26.66 28.89 -9.86
N GLN A 766 -26.51 27.86 -9.01
CA GLN A 766 -26.94 27.91 -7.62
C GLN A 766 -25.81 28.43 -6.73
N TRP A 767 -26.14 29.09 -5.63
CA TRP A 767 -25.11 29.63 -4.74
C TRP A 767 -25.54 29.61 -3.29
N ILE A 768 -24.53 29.55 -2.42
CA ILE A 768 -24.63 29.70 -0.98
C ILE A 768 -23.60 30.72 -0.51
N GLU A 769 -24.05 31.72 0.24
CA GLU A 769 -23.28 32.85 0.76
C GLU A 769 -23.24 32.80 2.29
N VAL A 770 -22.06 33.04 2.87
CA VAL A 770 -21.86 33.26 4.30
C VAL A 770 -21.52 34.73 4.53
N ASN A 771 -22.28 35.38 5.41
CA ASN A 771 -22.06 36.77 5.83
C ASN A 771 -21.50 36.83 7.25
N PHE A 772 -20.27 37.34 7.39
CA PHE A 772 -19.57 37.41 8.67
C PHE A 772 -20.11 38.50 9.62
N GLY A 773 -20.94 39.41 9.10
CA GLY A 773 -21.52 40.57 9.80
C GLY A 773 -20.59 41.78 9.87
N SER A 774 -19.28 41.56 9.83
CA SER A 774 -18.24 42.58 9.73
C SER A 774 -17.06 42.03 8.94
N ALA A 775 -16.10 42.88 8.57
CA ALA A 775 -14.93 42.43 7.80
C ALA A 775 -14.11 41.41 8.61
N ALA A 776 -13.88 40.24 8.03
CA ALA A 776 -13.07 39.17 8.59
C ALA A 776 -11.86 38.91 7.68
N SER A 777 -10.71 38.62 8.30
CA SER A 777 -9.54 38.11 7.58
C SER A 777 -9.72 36.62 7.36
N VAL A 778 -9.69 36.17 6.11
CA VAL A 778 -9.89 34.76 5.74
C VAL A 778 -8.88 34.37 4.67
N ASN A 779 -8.33 33.16 4.77
CA ASN A 779 -7.37 32.63 3.79
C ASN A 779 -7.54 31.12 3.51
N ARG A 780 -8.54 30.46 4.11
CA ARG A 780 -8.90 29.07 3.84
C ARG A 780 -10.41 28.90 3.88
N VAL A 781 -10.92 28.10 2.97
CA VAL A 781 -12.30 27.58 3.01
C VAL A 781 -12.26 26.05 2.97
N VAL A 782 -13.10 25.41 3.79
CA VAL A 782 -13.36 23.97 3.72
C VAL A 782 -14.83 23.77 3.38
N LEU A 783 -15.09 23.09 2.26
CA LEU A 783 -16.44 22.77 1.80
C LEU A 783 -16.69 21.27 2.01
N ARG A 784 -17.89 20.93 2.45
CA ARG A 784 -18.36 19.54 2.56
C ARG A 784 -19.63 19.38 1.75
N GLU A 785 -19.53 18.73 0.61
CA GLU A 785 -20.69 18.46 -0.23
C GLU A 785 -21.45 17.22 0.25
N TYR A 786 -22.78 17.26 0.15
CA TYR A 786 -23.60 16.09 0.44
C TYR A 786 -23.47 15.03 -0.65
N GLY A 787 -23.13 13.81 -0.22
CA GLY A 787 -23.02 12.65 -1.10
C GLY A 787 -22.01 11.61 -0.61
N TYR A 788 -21.81 11.49 0.71
CA TYR A 788 -20.75 10.66 1.28
C TYR A 788 -20.78 9.23 0.72
N GLY A 789 -19.63 8.79 0.20
CA GLY A 789 -19.46 7.45 -0.35
C GLY A 789 -20.05 7.22 -1.76
N ALA A 790 -20.83 8.16 -2.30
CA ALA A 790 -21.26 8.12 -3.70
C ALA A 790 -20.21 8.81 -4.59
N GLN A 791 -19.82 8.17 -5.70
CA GLN A 791 -18.87 8.77 -6.66
C GLN A 791 -19.53 9.89 -7.49
N ASP A 792 -20.86 9.99 -7.44
CA ASP A 792 -21.67 10.91 -8.24
C ASP A 792 -21.93 12.25 -7.51
N PHE A 793 -20.86 12.93 -7.08
CA PHE A 793 -20.95 14.25 -6.46
C PHE A 793 -21.75 15.25 -7.33
N LYS A 794 -22.44 16.20 -6.68
CA LYS A 794 -23.54 16.96 -7.30
C LYS A 794 -23.01 18.14 -8.10
N ILE A 795 -22.14 18.95 -7.50
CA ILE A 795 -21.53 20.15 -8.07
C ILE A 795 -20.38 19.72 -8.97
N ASN A 796 -20.52 19.95 -10.27
CA ASN A 796 -19.53 19.58 -11.27
C ASN A 796 -18.49 20.70 -11.44
N THR A 797 -18.92 21.95 -11.61
CA THR A 797 -18.02 23.10 -11.69
C THR A 797 -18.45 24.20 -10.72
N TYR A 798 -17.48 24.86 -10.09
CA TYR A 798 -17.76 25.90 -9.11
C TYR A 798 -16.77 27.06 -9.16
N ALA A 799 -17.18 28.20 -8.61
CA ALA A 799 -16.31 29.29 -8.20
C ALA A 799 -16.45 29.57 -6.70
N LEU A 800 -15.33 29.78 -6.03
CA LEU A 800 -15.30 30.38 -4.69
C LEU A 800 -15.08 31.87 -4.85
N GLN A 801 -15.96 32.67 -4.27
CA GLN A 801 -16.02 34.11 -4.45
C GLN A 801 -15.94 34.85 -3.12
N TYR A 802 -15.37 36.05 -3.16
CA TYR A 802 -15.39 36.99 -2.04
C TYR A 802 -16.03 38.32 -2.47
N TRP A 803 -16.62 39.01 -1.50
CA TRP A 803 -17.15 40.35 -1.71
C TRP A 803 -16.01 41.39 -1.61
N ASN A 804 -15.73 42.09 -2.71
CA ASN A 804 -14.68 43.11 -2.76
C ASN A 804 -15.13 44.50 -2.27
N GLY A 805 -16.37 44.62 -1.77
CA GLY A 805 -17.01 45.88 -1.38
C GLY A 805 -18.10 46.35 -2.35
N THR A 806 -18.03 45.94 -3.62
CA THR A 806 -18.97 46.37 -4.68
C THR A 806 -19.58 45.20 -5.47
N SER A 807 -18.82 44.13 -5.68
CA SER A 807 -19.25 42.95 -6.42
C SER A 807 -18.57 41.69 -5.88
N TYR A 808 -19.05 40.54 -6.34
CA TYR A 808 -18.37 39.27 -6.13
C TYR A 808 -17.22 39.12 -7.13
N ALA A 809 -16.04 38.82 -6.61
CA ALA A 809 -14.86 38.45 -7.40
C ALA A 809 -14.52 36.98 -7.13
N ASN A 810 -14.15 36.23 -8.17
CA ASN A 810 -13.69 34.85 -8.03
C ASN A 810 -12.29 34.84 -7.39
N LEU A 811 -12.13 34.10 -6.30
CA LEU A 811 -10.82 33.71 -5.77
C LEU A 811 -10.24 32.58 -6.60
N THR A 812 -11.05 31.55 -6.81
CA THR A 812 -10.71 30.37 -7.59
C THR A 812 -11.96 29.79 -8.23
N LYS A 813 -11.76 29.02 -9.29
CA LYS A 813 -12.72 28.04 -9.79
C LYS A 813 -12.13 26.63 -9.75
N GLY A 814 -12.97 25.63 -9.87
CA GLY A 814 -12.56 24.24 -9.84
C GLY A 814 -13.67 23.28 -10.24
N PHE A 815 -13.31 22.01 -10.23
CA PHE A 815 -14.15 20.89 -10.68
C PHE A 815 -14.33 19.94 -9.52
N THR A 816 -15.58 19.55 -9.28
CA THR A 816 -16.03 18.71 -8.18
C THR A 816 -15.66 19.29 -6.80
N VAL A 817 -16.66 19.53 -5.95
CA VAL A 817 -16.37 19.84 -4.54
C VAL A 817 -16.03 18.53 -3.83
N GLY A 818 -16.94 17.57 -3.88
CA GLY A 818 -16.76 16.29 -3.20
C GLY A 818 -17.03 16.38 -1.70
N ASP A 819 -16.90 15.23 -1.03
CA ASP A 819 -17.15 15.09 0.40
C ASP A 819 -16.31 16.02 1.31
N ILE A 820 -15.09 16.38 0.87
CA ILE A 820 -14.28 17.42 1.47
C ILE A 820 -13.39 18.10 0.42
N LYS A 821 -13.44 19.43 0.39
CA LYS A 821 -12.57 20.28 -0.42
C LYS A 821 -11.93 21.36 0.46
N THR A 822 -10.61 21.37 0.52
CA THR A 822 -9.87 22.48 1.15
C THR A 822 -9.35 23.41 0.07
N ILE A 823 -9.62 24.70 0.21
CA ILE A 823 -9.19 25.74 -0.72
C ILE A 823 -8.39 26.77 0.06
N ASP A 824 -7.10 26.86 -0.25
CA ASP A 824 -6.18 27.85 0.30
C ASP A 824 -5.97 29.00 -0.68
N PHE A 825 -5.88 30.22 -0.16
CA PHE A 825 -5.68 31.45 -0.94
C PHE A 825 -4.99 32.51 -0.07
N PRO A 826 -4.45 33.61 -0.64
CA PRO A 826 -3.86 34.70 0.13
C PRO A 826 -4.92 35.38 1.01
N THR A 827 -4.53 35.90 2.18
CA THR A 827 -5.49 36.53 3.10
C THR A 827 -6.25 37.68 2.45
N VAL A 828 -7.57 37.57 2.42
CA VAL A 828 -8.48 38.65 2.04
C VAL A 828 -9.25 39.15 3.25
N SER A 829 -9.52 40.45 3.27
CA SER A 829 -10.45 41.06 4.22
C SER A 829 -11.80 41.23 3.54
N THR A 830 -12.81 40.47 3.97
CA THR A 830 -14.13 40.47 3.33
C THR A 830 -15.24 40.37 4.38
N THR A 831 -16.43 40.90 4.05
CA THR A 831 -17.64 40.68 4.85
C THR A 831 -18.39 39.42 4.45
N LYS A 832 -18.13 38.88 3.24
CA LYS A 832 -18.89 37.76 2.67
C LYS A 832 -18.02 36.82 1.84
N LEU A 833 -18.33 35.54 1.88
CA LEU A 833 -17.85 34.53 0.94
C LEU A 833 -19.03 33.82 0.30
N ARG A 834 -18.87 33.37 -0.95
CA ARG A 834 -19.91 32.67 -1.71
C ARG A 834 -19.33 31.49 -2.47
N LEU A 835 -19.96 30.34 -2.34
CA LEU A 835 -19.75 29.20 -3.23
C LEU A 835 -20.80 29.32 -4.34
N TYR A 836 -20.35 29.41 -5.57
CA TYR A 836 -21.19 29.50 -6.77
C TYR A 836 -21.04 28.20 -7.57
N ALA A 837 -22.06 27.35 -7.55
CA ALA A 837 -22.14 26.13 -8.34
C ALA A 837 -22.61 26.48 -9.77
N THR A 838 -21.66 26.57 -10.69
CA THR A 838 -21.91 26.96 -12.09
C THR A 838 -22.67 25.87 -12.80
N THR A 839 -22.14 24.64 -12.79
CA THR A 839 -22.82 23.46 -13.32
C THR A 839 -22.85 22.32 -12.34
N SER A 840 -23.92 21.53 -12.39
CA SER A 840 -24.14 20.41 -11.47
C SER A 840 -24.78 19.24 -12.19
N ASN A 841 -24.31 18.03 -11.88
CA ASN A 841 -24.88 16.78 -12.37
C ASN A 841 -26.18 16.43 -11.62
N PHE A 842 -26.30 16.90 -10.37
CA PHE A 842 -27.47 16.73 -9.51
C PHE A 842 -27.76 18.02 -8.75
N ILE A 843 -28.89 18.07 -8.04
CA ILE A 843 -29.30 19.24 -7.25
C ILE A 843 -28.22 19.56 -6.21
N PRO A 844 -27.55 20.73 -6.27
CA PRO A 844 -26.49 21.13 -5.35
C PRO A 844 -26.92 21.04 -3.90
N SER A 845 -26.05 20.49 -3.07
CA SER A 845 -26.29 20.41 -1.64
C SER A 845 -25.00 20.34 -0.86
N VAL A 846 -24.91 21.15 0.19
CA VAL A 846 -23.70 21.36 0.97
C VAL A 846 -24.05 21.11 2.43
N ASN A 847 -23.26 20.25 3.09
CA ASN A 847 -23.36 20.03 4.51
C ASN A 847 -22.76 21.20 5.28
N GLU A 848 -21.53 21.61 4.96
CA GLU A 848 -20.82 22.67 5.69
C GLU A 848 -20.02 23.58 4.75
N PHE A 849 -19.99 24.87 5.10
CA PHE A 849 -19.13 25.91 4.55
C PHE A 849 -18.33 26.52 5.71
N GLU A 850 -17.09 26.06 5.86
CA GLU A 850 -16.20 26.50 6.93
C GLU A 850 -15.19 27.53 6.38
N ALA A 851 -14.88 28.57 7.17
CA ALA A 851 -13.94 29.63 6.78
C ALA A 851 -12.90 29.87 7.88
N TYR A 852 -11.63 29.97 7.52
CA TYR A 852 -10.53 30.05 8.49
C TYR A 852 -9.50 31.12 8.15
N ASN A 853 -8.83 31.62 9.19
CA ASN A 853 -7.57 32.35 9.08
C ASN A 853 -6.44 31.48 9.65
N VAL A 854 -5.70 30.81 8.77
CA VAL A 854 -4.60 29.92 9.12
C VAL A 854 -3.28 30.69 8.98
N VAL A 855 -2.47 30.71 10.04
CA VAL A 855 -1.21 31.45 10.06
C VAL A 855 -0.24 30.91 9.01
N GLY A 856 0.31 31.80 8.19
CA GLY A 856 1.27 31.44 7.13
C GLY A 856 0.66 30.73 5.92
N ASN A 857 -0.66 30.58 5.87
CA ASN A 857 -1.33 29.94 4.75
C ASN A 857 -1.26 30.79 3.48
N THR A 858 -0.97 30.13 2.37
CA THR A 858 -0.88 30.70 1.04
C THR A 858 -1.56 29.76 0.06
N GLY A 859 -2.08 30.28 -1.05
CA GLY A 859 -2.59 29.45 -2.13
C GLY A 859 -2.78 30.27 -3.40
N ALA A 860 -3.06 29.58 -4.51
CA ALA A 860 -3.17 30.22 -5.81
C ALA A 860 -4.56 30.86 -6.00
N VAL A 861 -4.59 32.07 -6.55
CA VAL A 861 -5.84 32.73 -6.96
C VAL A 861 -5.83 33.05 -8.44
N ILE A 862 -7.01 33.23 -9.02
CA ILE A 862 -7.15 33.61 -10.42
C ILE A 862 -6.40 34.94 -10.65
N ASP A 863 -5.57 34.95 -11.69
CA ASP A 863 -4.86 36.14 -12.17
C ASP A 863 -5.52 36.69 -13.43
N GLN A 864 -5.74 35.83 -14.42
CA GLN A 864 -6.11 36.24 -15.78
C GLN A 864 -7.06 35.23 -16.44
N ASP A 865 -7.88 35.78 -17.33
CA ASP A 865 -8.97 35.11 -18.07
C ASP A 865 -9.97 34.36 -17.20
N ASP A 866 -10.86 35.15 -16.59
CA ASP A 866 -11.99 34.67 -15.80
C ASP A 866 -13.34 35.08 -16.40
N SER A 867 -13.33 35.29 -17.71
CA SER A 867 -14.46 35.85 -18.46
C SER A 867 -15.71 34.95 -18.44
N GLY A 868 -15.54 33.64 -18.28
CA GLY A 868 -16.64 32.66 -18.36
C GLY A 868 -17.34 32.67 -19.73
N ALA A 869 -16.62 33.10 -20.77
CA ALA A 869 -17.19 33.31 -22.09
C ALA A 869 -17.74 32.01 -22.70
N ALA A 870 -18.78 32.16 -23.53
CA ALA A 870 -19.27 31.07 -24.34
C ALA A 870 -18.17 30.57 -25.27
N TYR A 871 -18.14 29.25 -25.47
CA TYR A 871 -17.11 28.57 -26.24
C TYR A 871 -17.71 27.63 -27.29
N SER A 872 -16.95 27.43 -28.35
CA SER A 872 -17.08 26.32 -29.29
C SER A 872 -16.00 25.28 -28.99
N SER A 873 -16.03 24.13 -29.64
CA SER A 873 -15.01 23.08 -29.46
C SER A 873 -14.68 22.41 -30.78
N TYR A 874 -13.42 22.01 -30.95
CA TYR A 874 -12.97 21.29 -32.13
C TYR A 874 -11.93 20.22 -31.75
N SER A 875 -12.03 19.03 -32.34
CA SER A 875 -11.19 17.86 -32.03
C SER A 875 -10.36 17.46 -33.24
N ASP A 876 -9.16 18.01 -33.32
CA ASP A 876 -8.26 17.80 -34.46
C ASP A 876 -6.81 17.52 -34.07
N LEU A 877 -6.48 17.49 -32.78
CA LEU A 877 -5.13 17.22 -32.30
C LEU A 877 -4.67 15.84 -32.77
N ARG A 878 -3.56 15.82 -33.52
CA ARG A 878 -2.95 14.64 -34.13
C ARG A 878 -1.49 14.92 -34.48
N ALA A 879 -0.78 13.95 -35.04
CA ALA A 879 0.66 14.06 -35.31
C ALA A 879 1.09 15.39 -35.96
N GLY A 880 0.42 15.81 -37.05
CA GLY A 880 0.69 17.07 -37.72
C GLY A 880 0.05 18.32 -37.08
N ILE A 881 -1.05 18.16 -36.32
CA ILE A 881 -1.85 19.28 -35.81
C ILE A 881 -1.60 19.53 -34.33
N GLN A 882 -1.08 20.70 -34.00
CA GLN A 882 -0.92 21.18 -32.62
C GLN A 882 -1.57 22.56 -32.46
N ARG A 883 -2.06 22.84 -31.26
CA ARG A 883 -2.68 24.13 -30.93
C ARG A 883 -1.91 24.81 -29.81
N MET A 884 -1.81 26.12 -29.87
CA MET A 884 -1.06 26.92 -28.91
C MET A 884 -1.88 28.14 -28.47
N GLN A 885 -2.01 28.35 -27.17
CA GLN A 885 -2.54 29.60 -26.60
C GLN A 885 -1.39 30.44 -26.08
N THR A 886 -1.16 31.61 -26.65
CA THR A 886 -0.14 32.56 -26.15
C THR A 886 -0.70 33.38 -24.99
N PHE A 887 0.17 33.77 -24.06
CA PHE A 887 -0.19 34.60 -22.91
C PHE A 887 1.00 35.36 -22.32
N GLN A 888 0.70 36.34 -21.47
CA GLN A 888 1.71 37.06 -20.68
C GLN A 888 1.40 36.91 -19.18
N LEU A 889 2.45 36.75 -18.38
CA LEU A 889 2.31 36.62 -16.93
C LEU A 889 2.38 37.99 -16.25
N THR A 890 1.54 38.21 -15.24
CA THR A 890 1.68 39.39 -14.36
C THR A 890 2.58 39.11 -13.16
N GLN A 891 2.80 37.84 -12.82
CA GLN A 891 3.63 37.40 -11.70
C GLN A 891 4.78 36.51 -12.17
N THR A 892 5.82 36.40 -11.35
CA THR A 892 6.97 35.53 -11.63
C THR A 892 6.70 34.05 -11.37
N SER A 893 5.45 33.67 -11.08
CA SER A 893 5.00 32.30 -10.80
C SER A 893 3.83 31.90 -11.70
N LEU A 894 3.75 30.60 -11.99
CA LEU A 894 2.61 29.95 -12.63
C LEU A 894 2.29 28.66 -11.84
N PRO A 895 1.59 28.78 -10.70
CA PRO A 895 1.30 27.64 -9.83
C PRO A 895 0.29 26.68 -10.45
N ARG A 896 -0.70 27.21 -11.18
CA ARG A 896 -1.81 26.48 -11.76
C ARG A 896 -2.30 27.15 -13.05
N LEU A 897 -2.82 26.34 -13.96
CA LEU A 897 -3.67 26.78 -15.05
C LEU A 897 -4.83 25.80 -15.24
N ASP A 898 -5.91 26.25 -15.85
CA ASP A 898 -7.04 25.39 -16.25
C ASP A 898 -7.19 25.41 -17.78
N LEU A 899 -7.55 24.26 -18.38
CA LEU A 899 -7.83 24.09 -19.83
C LEU A 899 -9.09 23.28 -20.06
N TYR A 900 -9.85 23.57 -21.12
CA TYR A 900 -11.08 22.83 -21.44
C TYR A 900 -10.81 21.80 -22.54
N LEU A 901 -10.67 20.54 -22.13
CA LEU A 901 -10.19 19.42 -22.95
C LEU A 901 -11.27 18.35 -23.11
N TYR A 902 -11.22 17.61 -24.21
CA TYR A 902 -12.06 16.43 -24.44
C TYR A 902 -11.45 15.45 -25.44
N GLU A 903 -12.04 14.25 -25.52
CA GLU A 903 -11.73 13.15 -26.43
C GLU A 903 -12.98 12.81 -27.23
N SER A 904 -12.90 12.82 -28.56
CA SER A 904 -14.03 12.58 -29.46
C SER A 904 -14.26 11.09 -29.74
N TYR A 905 -14.46 10.30 -28.67
CA TYR A 905 -14.63 8.86 -28.77
C TYR A 905 -15.79 8.46 -29.70
N VAL A 906 -15.50 7.60 -30.68
CA VAL A 906 -16.51 6.96 -31.53
C VAL A 906 -16.41 5.44 -31.42
N SER A 907 -15.21 4.88 -31.60
CA SER A 907 -15.01 3.43 -31.59
C SER A 907 -13.69 2.98 -30.96
N LYS A 908 -12.76 3.91 -30.73
CA LYS A 908 -11.48 3.67 -30.05
C LYS A 908 -10.97 4.99 -29.49
N VAL A 909 -10.08 4.89 -28.52
CA VAL A 909 -9.35 6.04 -28.00
C VAL A 909 -8.22 6.49 -28.94
N PRO A 910 -7.73 7.75 -28.82
CA PRO A 910 -6.50 8.18 -29.46
C PRO A 910 -5.30 7.26 -29.20
N GLU A 911 -4.41 7.13 -30.18
CA GLU A 911 -3.27 6.21 -30.10
C GLU A 911 -2.19 6.63 -29.09
N ASP A 912 -2.04 7.94 -28.87
CA ASP A 912 -1.03 8.57 -28.02
C ASP A 912 -1.69 9.33 -26.85
N ASN A 913 -0.87 9.74 -25.88
CA ASN A 913 -1.28 10.61 -24.79
C ASN A 913 -1.52 12.05 -25.27
N LEU A 914 -2.36 12.78 -24.55
CA LEU A 914 -2.46 14.23 -24.68
C LEU A 914 -1.34 14.91 -23.89
N TYR A 915 -0.49 15.68 -24.54
CA TYR A 915 0.58 16.45 -23.89
C TYR A 915 0.19 17.92 -23.77
N ILE A 916 0.53 18.50 -22.63
CA ILE A 916 0.39 19.93 -22.34
C ILE A 916 1.78 20.45 -22.03
N ASP A 917 2.32 21.28 -22.92
CA ASP A 917 3.59 21.96 -22.73
C ASP A 917 3.35 23.42 -22.30
N ILE A 918 4.26 23.96 -21.51
CA ILE A 918 4.40 25.41 -21.29
C ILE A 918 5.74 25.85 -21.86
N VAL A 919 5.71 26.83 -22.74
CA VAL A 919 6.88 27.32 -23.46
C VAL A 919 7.07 28.83 -23.25
N ARG A 920 8.32 29.29 -23.31
CA ARG A 920 8.66 30.71 -23.51
C ARG A 920 8.69 31.01 -25.00
N LEU A 921 8.22 32.20 -25.38
CA LEU A 921 8.19 32.67 -26.77
C LEU A 921 9.26 33.72 -27.09
N ASP A 922 9.59 33.86 -28.36
CA ASP A 922 10.33 35.00 -28.91
C ASP A 922 9.40 36.19 -29.25
N ALA A 923 9.98 37.24 -29.85
CA ALA A 923 9.23 38.44 -30.26
C ALA A 923 8.27 38.20 -31.46
N SER A 924 8.39 37.05 -32.14
CA SER A 924 7.49 36.60 -33.21
C SER A 924 6.51 35.53 -32.71
N ASP A 925 6.33 35.45 -31.38
CA ASP A 925 5.47 34.52 -30.66
C ASP A 925 5.81 33.04 -30.90
N ASN A 926 7.00 32.71 -31.40
CA ASN A 926 7.40 31.32 -31.66
C ASN A 926 8.05 30.68 -30.41
N PRO A 927 7.81 29.38 -30.14
CA PRO A 927 8.41 28.69 -29.00
C PRO A 927 9.94 28.67 -29.07
N VAL A 928 10.62 29.08 -27.99
CA VAL A 928 12.09 29.06 -27.89
C VAL A 928 12.63 28.24 -26.73
N ALA A 929 11.80 27.93 -25.73
CA ALA A 929 12.18 27.06 -24.61
C ALA A 929 10.96 26.38 -24.02
N ARG A 930 11.01 25.07 -23.84
CA ARG A 930 10.00 24.29 -23.11
C ARG A 930 10.37 24.27 -21.63
N LEU A 931 9.44 24.74 -20.80
CA LEU A 931 9.63 24.92 -19.36
C LEU A 931 8.94 23.83 -18.53
N PHE A 932 7.89 23.25 -19.08
CA PHE A 932 7.09 22.21 -18.45
C PHE A 932 6.42 21.37 -19.52
N THR A 933 6.24 20.08 -19.22
CA THR A 933 5.39 19.15 -19.97
C THR A 933 4.68 18.26 -18.96
N ALA A 934 3.42 17.92 -19.24
CA ALA A 934 2.72 16.82 -18.60
C ALA A 934 1.87 16.07 -19.65
N ALA A 935 1.56 14.82 -19.38
CA ALA A 935 0.82 13.95 -20.29
C ALA A 935 -0.38 13.32 -19.60
N LEU A 936 -1.50 13.19 -20.30
CA LEU A 936 -2.70 12.47 -19.87
C LEU A 936 -2.98 11.32 -20.85
N PRO A 937 -3.17 10.08 -20.36
CA PRO A 937 -3.63 9.00 -21.21
C PRO A 937 -5.09 9.23 -21.62
N PRO A 938 -5.51 8.72 -22.79
CA PRO A 938 -6.82 8.99 -23.36
C PRO A 938 -7.99 8.59 -22.46
N ASN A 939 -7.88 7.49 -21.71
CA ASN A 939 -8.93 7.01 -20.81
C ASN A 939 -9.24 8.00 -19.67
N ASN A 940 -8.37 9.00 -19.46
CA ASN A 940 -8.54 10.00 -18.42
C ASN A 940 -9.23 11.27 -18.94
N ILE A 941 -9.67 11.33 -20.19
CA ILE A 941 -10.22 12.53 -20.83
C ILE A 941 -11.69 12.30 -21.22
N PRO A 942 -12.62 13.23 -20.94
CA PRO A 942 -14.05 13.07 -21.19
C PRO A 942 -14.42 13.14 -22.66
N GLY A 943 -15.61 12.61 -22.98
CA GLY A 943 -16.27 12.76 -24.27
C GLY A 943 -16.72 14.19 -24.65
N VAL A 944 -16.70 15.14 -23.71
CA VAL A 944 -17.20 16.52 -23.90
C VAL A 944 -16.25 17.55 -23.28
N PRO A 945 -16.17 18.79 -23.83
CA PRO A 945 -15.30 19.84 -23.30
C PRO A 945 -15.51 20.03 -21.80
N THR A 946 -14.49 19.65 -21.04
CA THR A 946 -14.52 19.70 -19.58
C THR A 946 -13.22 20.32 -19.09
N PRO A 947 -13.23 21.06 -17.99
CA PRO A 947 -12.06 21.77 -17.59
C PRO A 947 -11.13 20.88 -16.75
N TYR A 948 -9.83 21.03 -16.99
CA TYR A 948 -8.74 20.25 -16.43
C TYR A 948 -7.74 21.18 -15.78
N ALA A 949 -7.52 21.01 -14.48
CA ALA A 949 -6.49 21.74 -13.75
C ALA A 949 -5.12 21.09 -13.98
N VAL A 950 -4.14 21.92 -14.31
CA VAL A 950 -2.73 21.55 -14.41
C VAL A 950 -1.98 22.37 -13.37
N TYR A 951 -1.02 21.74 -12.69
CA TYR A 951 -0.22 22.33 -11.62
C TYR A 951 1.27 22.33 -12.00
N PRO A 952 1.71 23.26 -12.88
CA PRO A 952 3.10 23.32 -13.33
C PRO A 952 4.08 23.70 -12.22
N ARG A 953 3.62 24.48 -11.23
CA ARG A 953 4.41 24.97 -10.09
C ARG A 953 5.69 25.71 -10.51
N LEU A 954 5.63 26.42 -11.63
CA LEU A 954 6.77 27.19 -12.14
C LEU A 954 6.98 28.46 -11.32
N THR A 955 8.24 28.81 -11.06
CA THR A 955 8.66 30.03 -10.36
C THR A 955 9.84 30.69 -11.08
N GLY A 956 10.11 31.95 -10.77
CA GLY A 956 11.23 32.70 -11.37
C GLY A 956 11.03 33.06 -12.85
N LEU A 957 9.78 33.17 -13.30
CA LEU A 957 9.43 33.53 -14.68
C LEU A 957 9.59 35.05 -14.90
N ASP A 958 9.97 35.44 -16.13
CA ASP A 958 10.18 36.82 -16.54
C ASP A 958 8.88 37.40 -17.11
N THR A 959 8.23 38.29 -16.35
CA THR A 959 6.94 38.91 -16.72
C THR A 959 7.03 39.83 -17.94
N THR A 960 8.25 40.16 -18.40
CA THR A 960 8.46 40.92 -19.65
C THR A 960 8.41 40.04 -20.90
N LYS A 961 8.40 38.71 -20.74
CA LYS A 961 8.31 37.74 -21.83
C LYS A 961 6.89 37.22 -22.01
N LYS A 962 6.62 36.73 -23.22
CA LYS A 962 5.43 35.94 -23.51
C LYS A 962 5.71 34.46 -23.36
N TYR A 963 4.64 33.74 -23.05
CA TYR A 963 4.61 32.31 -22.84
C TYR A 963 3.47 31.72 -23.67
N ALA A 964 3.45 30.39 -23.79
CA ALA A 964 2.30 29.72 -24.37
C ALA A 964 2.04 28.34 -23.78
N ILE A 965 0.80 27.93 -23.87
CA ILE A 965 0.34 26.56 -23.63
C ILE A 965 0.27 25.87 -24.99
N ILE A 966 1.03 24.80 -25.21
CA ILE A 966 0.90 23.97 -26.40
C ILE A 966 0.19 22.68 -26.01
N VAL A 967 -0.85 22.33 -26.77
CA VAL A 967 -1.55 21.06 -26.64
C VAL A 967 -1.27 20.22 -27.88
N ARG A 968 -0.78 18.99 -27.69
CA ARG A 968 -0.31 18.12 -28.79
C ARG A 968 -0.51 16.65 -28.48
N SER A 969 -0.57 15.82 -29.53
CA SER A 969 -0.61 14.36 -29.46
C SER A 969 0.19 13.75 -30.63
N PRO A 970 1.54 13.76 -30.53
CA PRO A 970 2.43 13.57 -31.68
C PRO A 970 2.32 12.22 -32.40
N ALA A 971 1.87 11.16 -31.73
CA ALA A 971 1.68 9.84 -32.32
C ALA A 971 0.22 9.45 -32.57
N THR A 972 -0.74 10.35 -32.33
CA THR A 972 -2.13 10.15 -32.76
C THR A 972 -2.21 10.19 -34.29
N ILE A 973 -2.95 9.24 -34.88
CA ILE A 973 -3.05 9.07 -36.33
C ILE A 973 -3.46 10.36 -37.06
N ASP A 974 -2.80 10.65 -38.18
CA ASP A 974 -3.12 11.78 -39.05
C ASP A 974 -3.95 11.34 -40.27
N ASP A 975 -5.26 11.17 -40.04
CA ASP A 975 -6.23 10.68 -41.04
C ASP A 975 -7.26 11.73 -41.47
N ALA A 976 -7.01 13.01 -41.15
CA ALA A 976 -7.94 14.14 -41.31
C ALA A 976 -9.30 14.02 -40.59
N SER A 977 -9.54 12.92 -39.87
CA SER A 977 -10.76 12.70 -39.10
C SER A 977 -10.76 13.51 -37.82
N THR A 978 -11.92 14.02 -37.44
CA THR A 978 -12.14 14.61 -36.11
C THR A 978 -12.62 13.58 -35.08
N SER A 979 -12.84 12.33 -35.50
CA SER A 979 -13.25 11.22 -34.64
C SER A 979 -12.05 10.53 -33.99
N ASN A 980 -12.22 10.09 -32.75
CA ASN A 980 -11.20 9.44 -31.93
C ASN A 980 -9.93 10.32 -31.80
N LYS A 981 -10.13 11.64 -31.60
CA LYS A 981 -9.07 12.65 -31.45
C LYS A 981 -9.26 13.43 -30.15
N TYR A 982 -8.23 14.13 -29.72
CA TYR A 982 -8.38 15.12 -28.67
C TYR A 982 -8.87 16.45 -29.24
N GLY A 983 -9.62 17.18 -28.44
CA GLY A 983 -10.08 18.51 -28.75
C GLY A 983 -10.00 19.47 -27.58
N ILE A 984 -10.18 20.73 -27.92
CA ILE A 984 -10.09 21.86 -26.99
C ILE A 984 -11.24 22.83 -27.24
N ALA A 985 -11.73 23.44 -26.17
CA ALA A 985 -12.68 24.54 -26.30
C ALA A 985 -11.97 25.83 -26.70
N TYR A 986 -12.64 26.68 -27.48
CA TYR A 986 -12.15 27.98 -27.91
C TYR A 986 -13.29 29.01 -28.02
N SER A 987 -12.97 30.31 -28.02
CA SER A 987 -13.89 31.40 -28.31
C SER A 987 -13.32 32.32 -29.39
N ASP A 988 -14.14 32.67 -30.37
CA ASP A 988 -13.81 33.67 -31.40
C ASP A 988 -14.39 35.07 -31.06
N SER A 989 -15.20 35.15 -29.99
CA SER A 989 -15.98 36.34 -29.63
C SER A 989 -15.51 37.06 -28.38
N ASN A 990 -14.57 36.47 -27.64
CA ASN A 990 -14.05 37.02 -26.40
C ASN A 990 -12.53 36.89 -26.37
N PRO A 991 -11.81 37.73 -27.15
CA PRO A 991 -10.38 37.59 -27.25
C PRO A 991 -9.65 37.99 -25.97
N TYR A 992 -8.70 37.18 -25.52
CA TYR A 992 -7.81 37.46 -24.40
C TYR A 992 -6.76 38.50 -24.82
N ALA A 993 -6.81 39.68 -24.20
CA ALA A 993 -6.00 40.82 -24.60
C ALA A 993 -4.47 40.59 -24.56
N GLY A 994 -4.00 39.62 -23.76
CA GLY A 994 -2.57 39.33 -23.61
C GLY A 994 -2.00 38.29 -24.59
N GLY A 995 -2.80 37.80 -25.53
CA GLY A 995 -2.41 36.70 -26.41
C GLY A 995 -3.44 36.37 -27.50
N ALA A 996 -3.24 35.21 -28.11
CA ALA A 996 -4.09 34.63 -29.15
C ALA A 996 -3.75 33.15 -29.34
N GLU A 997 -4.69 32.40 -29.93
CA GLU A 997 -4.49 31.05 -30.43
C GLU A 997 -3.61 31.04 -31.70
N ARG A 998 -2.77 30.01 -31.80
CA ARG A 998 -1.97 29.70 -32.99
C ARG A 998 -2.07 28.21 -33.32
N LEU A 999 -2.14 27.91 -34.61
CA LEU A 999 -2.19 26.57 -35.17
C LEU A 999 -0.84 26.18 -35.77
N SER A 1000 -0.44 24.93 -35.57
CA SER A 1000 0.62 24.27 -36.34
C SER A 1000 0.05 23.10 -37.12
N THR A 1001 0.43 22.96 -38.38
CA THR A 1001 0.04 21.86 -39.27
C THR A 1001 1.19 20.94 -39.67
N ASN A 1002 2.36 21.14 -39.07
CA ASN A 1002 3.58 20.37 -39.32
C ASN A 1002 4.27 19.97 -38.01
N GLY A 1003 3.49 19.60 -37.00
CA GLY A 1003 4.01 19.05 -35.75
C GLY A 1003 4.76 20.05 -34.88
N GLY A 1004 4.40 21.33 -34.95
CA GLY A 1004 4.98 22.40 -34.12
C GLY A 1004 6.17 23.12 -34.75
N ALA A 1005 6.56 22.80 -35.99
CA ALA A 1005 7.71 23.42 -36.66
C ALA A 1005 7.43 24.86 -37.08
N THR A 1006 6.20 25.17 -37.54
CA THR A 1006 5.75 26.53 -37.83
C THR A 1006 4.38 26.79 -37.25
N TRP A 1007 4.10 28.05 -36.92
CA TRP A 1007 2.87 28.48 -36.24
C TRP A 1007 2.21 29.64 -36.99
N THR A 1008 0.89 29.58 -37.16
CA THR A 1008 0.08 30.65 -37.77
C THR A 1008 -1.03 31.07 -36.82
N THR A 1009 -1.26 32.36 -36.68
CA THR A 1009 -2.36 32.89 -35.87
C THR A 1009 -3.70 32.61 -36.55
N GLU A 1010 -4.65 31.97 -35.85
CA GLU A 1010 -5.98 31.75 -36.40
C GLU A 1010 -6.90 32.97 -36.23
N ASN A 1011 -7.91 33.06 -37.10
CA ASN A 1011 -9.00 34.04 -37.04
C ASN A 1011 -8.55 35.51 -36.84
N GLY A 1012 -7.39 35.87 -37.40
CA GLY A 1012 -6.84 37.22 -37.29
C GLY A 1012 -6.46 37.64 -35.86
N GLY A 1013 -6.25 36.68 -34.94
CA GLY A 1013 -5.95 36.93 -33.53
C GLY A 1013 -7.18 37.08 -32.64
N ASN A 1014 -8.39 36.81 -33.16
CA ASN A 1014 -9.62 36.85 -32.36
C ASN A 1014 -9.98 35.51 -31.69
N ARG A 1015 -9.27 34.43 -32.04
CA ARG A 1015 -9.48 33.10 -31.46
C ARG A 1015 -8.63 32.94 -30.22
N ASP A 1016 -9.25 32.44 -29.15
CA ASP A 1016 -8.56 31.99 -27.95
C ASP A 1016 -9.05 30.62 -27.51
N LEU A 1017 -8.12 29.75 -27.14
CA LEU A 1017 -8.44 28.53 -26.40
C LEU A 1017 -9.01 28.94 -25.04
N ILE A 1018 -9.97 28.20 -24.50
CA ILE A 1018 -10.51 28.51 -23.17
C ILE A 1018 -9.50 28.05 -22.10
N PHE A 1019 -8.97 29.00 -21.36
CA PHE A 1019 -7.96 28.78 -20.33
C PHE A 1019 -8.12 29.72 -19.15
N THR A 1020 -7.37 29.48 -18.07
CA THR A 1020 -7.27 30.42 -16.95
C THR A 1020 -5.91 30.32 -16.31
N ILE A 1021 -5.33 31.46 -15.94
CA ILE A 1021 -4.04 31.54 -15.26
C ILE A 1021 -4.25 31.94 -13.81
N TYR A 1022 -3.49 31.29 -12.93
CA TYR A 1022 -3.45 31.58 -11.51
C TYR A 1022 -2.10 32.18 -11.12
N LYS A 1023 -2.06 32.91 -10.00
CA LYS A 1023 -0.85 33.49 -9.40
C LYS A 1023 -0.60 33.06 -7.97
#